data_AF-A0A1U7NNA6-F1
#
_entry.id   AF-A0A1U7NNA6-F1
#
_cell.length_a   1.000
_cell.length_b   1.000
_cell.length_c   1.000
_cell.angle_alpha   90.00
_cell.angle_beta   90.00
_cell.angle_gamma   90.00
#
_symmetry.space_group_name_H-M   'P 1'
#
loop_
_entity.id
_entity.type
_entity.pdbx_description
1 polymer ?
#
loop_
_entity_poly.entity_id
_entity_poly.type
_entity_poly.pdbx_seq_one_letter_code
_entity_poly.pdbx_strand_id
1 'polypeptide(L)'
;MDLLYKNQKYLNVLLGDIGILFITLFVHRFLENSQLILYIGPVLILVNTLQLWFSKELKKSLDFIIRYRYPIALFVFLVLVFFRVNGSSIGVFDTIYGKEENIITELFGKARPIRSDEFVVQVPYFFSQYFNSFGLNSHMMSLSGQNMIIGYNSPVLDLTLIGKPDIWGYMLFGNEIGLSWYWNFRIIAFLLIGYEMFVILTKNKYLSLFASICLVFSPALQWWFAPHMYQVFFWASTLFVVGYYFFIAHQKWKKVLFTILSISALVGFVVSIFPSLQVPLGLLMLILMVCCLIRDRQELKWEKTDFLRLLFVIVIVGIVLGVFLVESKDAIKLLNDTVYPGKRISTGGDYPFANLFTDPAMMLTPFQAPKALNECEISCFNHFGVLFILYYPYLYYVVKKKGGSTIVGNALFIILLIEIFFMIIGFPTWLAKITLFSYMNRMVLVYGFTAFLFTFWSIQKVWEYRKNLRKSIAFATGCIYIIIYLLAYRNYGSSFYSGHISSLIYFVIPFILGGFSILLFTKWRKLFFPVFGSWVILTGMFVNPIVIGAESITNHTLVSEAVKINLENPKENWLCLNSLHTQNLLMANGIPVLNAVNFYPDEMKWNLIDPEHEQEDFYNRYLHMLIELTSDPTSFSLISKDACQIHLNIEDLKKWDIHYLTTNIGSETKTVLQNYGIQYSVLYTDQASNEEIIKLDY
;
A
#
# COMPACT_ATOMS: atom_id res chain seq x y z
N MET A 1 -0.43 -3.38 47.44
CA MET A 1 -0.15 -4.06 46.15
C MET A 1 -0.87 -5.41 46.04
N ASP A 2 -0.91 -6.27 47.05
CA ASP A 2 -1.51 -7.62 46.93
C ASP A 2 -2.99 -7.69 46.49
N LEU A 3 -3.80 -6.69 46.81
CA LEU A 3 -5.18 -6.55 46.29
C LEU A 3 -5.25 -6.38 44.76
N LEU A 4 -4.35 -5.56 44.18
CA LEU A 4 -4.21 -5.40 42.72
C LEU A 4 -3.64 -6.68 42.07
N TYR A 5 -2.89 -7.49 42.81
CA TYR A 5 -2.37 -8.78 42.33
C TYR A 5 -3.47 -9.85 42.27
N LYS A 6 -4.36 -9.91 43.28
CA LYS A 6 -5.48 -10.86 43.33
C LYS A 6 -6.54 -10.56 42.26
N ASN A 7 -6.72 -9.29 41.90
CA ASN A 7 -7.71 -8.82 40.93
C ASN A 7 -7.15 -8.50 39.54
N GLN A 8 -5.95 -8.98 39.19
CA GLN A 8 -5.29 -8.67 37.92
C GLN A 8 -6.16 -8.97 36.69
N LYS A 9 -6.98 -10.03 36.73
CA LYS A 9 -7.90 -10.37 35.63
C LYS A 9 -8.95 -9.27 35.41
N TYR A 10 -9.58 -8.79 36.49
CA TYR A 10 -10.56 -7.72 36.46
C TYR A 10 -9.96 -6.41 35.97
N LEU A 11 -8.75 -6.07 36.45
CA LEU A 11 -8.07 -4.85 36.02
C LEU A 11 -7.76 -4.86 34.52
N ASN A 12 -7.32 -6.00 33.97
CA ASN A 12 -7.04 -6.09 32.53
C ASN A 12 -8.29 -5.91 31.68
N VAL A 13 -9.41 -6.49 32.11
CA VAL A 13 -10.70 -6.35 31.42
C VAL A 13 -11.17 -4.90 31.48
N LEU A 14 -11.18 -4.29 32.67
CA LEU A 14 -11.59 -2.90 32.87
C LEU A 14 -10.76 -1.92 32.01
N LEU A 15 -9.43 -2.08 31.98
CA LEU A 15 -8.57 -1.25 31.13
C LEU A 15 -8.84 -1.46 29.64
N GLY A 16 -9.14 -2.70 29.23
CA GLY A 16 -9.57 -2.99 27.86
C GLY A 16 -10.88 -2.30 27.52
N ASP A 17 -11.88 -2.35 28.40
CA ASP A 17 -13.19 -1.73 28.21
C ASP A 17 -13.08 -0.20 28.11
N ILE A 18 -12.26 0.42 28.97
CA ILE A 18 -11.95 1.87 28.91
C ILE A 18 -11.28 2.20 27.57
N GLY A 19 -10.33 1.39 27.10
CA GLY A 19 -9.67 1.59 25.81
C GLY A 19 -10.64 1.52 24.63
N ILE A 20 -11.55 0.52 24.63
CA ILE A 20 -12.57 0.37 23.60
C ILE A 20 -13.54 1.56 23.61
N LEU A 21 -13.99 1.98 24.79
CA LEU A 21 -14.87 3.15 24.94
C LEU A 21 -14.20 4.42 24.43
N PHE A 22 -12.93 4.66 24.80
CA PHE A 22 -12.16 5.80 24.34
C PHE A 22 -12.05 5.82 22.81
N ILE A 23 -11.66 4.69 22.19
CA ILE A 23 -11.58 4.59 20.73
C ILE A 23 -12.94 4.86 20.09
N THR A 24 -14.00 4.26 20.62
CA THR A 24 -15.36 4.41 20.09
C THR A 24 -15.79 5.87 20.07
N LEU A 25 -15.63 6.58 21.19
CA LEU A 25 -16.00 7.98 21.30
C LEU A 25 -15.07 8.89 20.49
N PHE A 26 -13.77 8.57 20.43
CA PHE A 26 -12.80 9.33 19.65
C PHE A 26 -13.10 9.22 18.14
N VAL A 27 -13.27 8.00 17.64
CA VAL A 27 -13.60 7.74 16.24
C VAL A 27 -14.92 8.39 15.88
N HIS A 28 -15.96 8.24 16.71
CA HIS A 28 -17.25 8.88 16.46
C HIS A 28 -17.15 10.40 16.34
N ARG A 29 -16.29 11.03 17.16
CA ARG A 29 -16.12 12.47 17.20
C ARG A 29 -15.31 13.02 16.03
N PHE A 30 -14.33 12.28 15.53
CA PHE A 30 -13.32 12.81 14.60
C PHE A 30 -13.29 12.13 13.22
N LEU A 31 -14.01 11.01 13.04
CA LEU A 31 -14.14 10.35 11.75
C LEU A 31 -15.54 10.57 11.19
N GLU A 32 -15.62 11.01 9.94
CA GLU A 32 -16.88 11.15 9.21
C GLU A 32 -17.52 9.77 8.94
N ASN A 33 -18.85 9.75 8.74
CA ASN A 33 -19.65 8.53 8.52
C ASN A 33 -19.38 7.39 9.51
N SER A 34 -19.04 7.70 10.75
CA SER A 34 -18.56 6.72 11.73
C SER A 34 -19.63 6.22 12.71
N GLN A 35 -20.91 6.56 12.50
CA GLN A 35 -22.01 6.27 13.44
C GLN A 35 -22.10 4.79 13.84
N LEU A 36 -21.78 3.88 12.92
CA LEU A 36 -21.73 2.44 13.17
C LEU A 36 -20.81 2.05 14.34
N ILE A 37 -19.77 2.85 14.63
CA ILE A 37 -18.85 2.58 15.74
C ILE A 37 -19.56 2.60 17.10
N LEU A 38 -20.63 3.38 17.25
CA LEU A 38 -21.41 3.46 18.49
C LEU A 38 -22.17 2.16 18.80
N TYR A 39 -22.40 1.30 17.80
CA TYR A 39 -22.96 -0.03 17.99
C TYR A 39 -21.86 -1.09 18.17
N ILE A 40 -20.74 -0.95 17.42
CA ILE A 40 -19.61 -1.89 17.48
C ILE A 40 -18.89 -1.80 18.84
N GLY A 41 -18.65 -0.59 19.36
CA GLY A 41 -17.94 -0.36 20.62
C GLY A 41 -18.54 -1.11 21.81
N PRO A 42 -19.85 -0.95 22.11
CA PRO A 42 -20.53 -1.69 23.17
C PRO A 42 -20.45 -3.22 23.00
N VAL A 43 -20.54 -3.74 21.76
CA VAL A 43 -20.37 -5.18 21.48
C VAL A 43 -18.95 -5.64 21.81
N LEU A 44 -17.94 -4.86 21.45
CA LEU A 44 -16.54 -5.15 21.79
C LEU A 44 -16.30 -5.11 23.32
N ILE A 45 -16.90 -4.15 24.03
CA ILE A 45 -16.87 -4.11 25.50
C ILE A 45 -17.50 -5.38 26.05
N LEU A 46 -18.70 -5.75 25.60
CA LEU A 46 -19.37 -6.99 26.05
C LEU A 46 -18.47 -8.22 25.83
N VAL A 47 -17.87 -8.37 24.65
CA VAL A 47 -16.96 -9.48 24.34
C VAL A 47 -15.73 -9.48 25.25
N ASN A 48 -15.16 -8.32 25.54
CA ASN A 48 -14.01 -8.21 26.44
C ASN A 48 -14.39 -8.50 27.90
N THR A 49 -15.53 -7.99 28.39
CA THR A 49 -16.05 -8.26 29.73
C THR A 49 -16.39 -9.74 29.93
N LEU A 50 -16.91 -10.43 28.90
CA LEU A 50 -17.19 -11.88 28.95
C LEU A 50 -15.95 -12.73 29.28
N GLN A 51 -14.73 -12.22 29.09
CA GLN A 51 -13.51 -12.92 29.52
C GLN A 51 -13.46 -13.20 31.03
N LEU A 52 -14.17 -12.43 31.85
CA LEU A 52 -14.24 -12.64 33.29
C LEU A 52 -14.88 -13.99 33.65
N TRP A 53 -15.93 -14.37 32.94
CA TRP A 53 -16.70 -15.59 33.20
C TRP A 53 -16.39 -16.71 32.21
N PHE A 54 -16.14 -16.39 30.93
CA PHE A 54 -16.07 -17.34 29.82
C PHE A 54 -14.69 -17.42 29.15
N SER A 55 -13.61 -17.15 29.90
CA SER A 55 -12.24 -17.16 29.33
C SER A 55 -11.83 -18.50 28.68
N LYS A 56 -12.38 -19.63 29.11
CA LYS A 56 -12.06 -20.94 28.52
C LYS A 56 -12.75 -21.11 27.17
N GLU A 57 -14.01 -20.70 27.10
CA GLU A 57 -14.89 -20.75 25.94
C GLU A 57 -14.38 -19.80 24.86
N LEU A 58 -14.05 -18.55 25.22
CA LEU A 58 -13.45 -17.58 24.29
C LEU A 58 -12.11 -18.07 23.72
N LYS A 59 -11.30 -18.74 24.54
CA LYS A 59 -10.06 -19.37 24.06
C LYS A 59 -10.35 -20.51 23.07
N LYS A 60 -11.37 -21.34 23.34
CA LYS A 60 -11.82 -22.39 22.40
C LYS A 60 -12.30 -21.79 21.08
N SER A 61 -13.06 -20.68 21.13
CA SER A 61 -13.49 -19.96 19.93
C SER A 61 -12.31 -19.40 19.14
N LEU A 62 -11.33 -18.81 19.82
CA LEU A 62 -10.10 -18.33 19.17
C LEU A 62 -9.30 -19.48 18.53
N ASP A 63 -9.20 -20.62 19.23
CA ASP A 63 -8.57 -21.82 18.71
C ASP A 63 -9.33 -22.41 17.52
N PHE A 64 -10.65 -22.32 17.51
CA PHE A 64 -11.50 -22.69 16.38
C PHE A 64 -11.23 -21.79 15.17
N ILE A 65 -11.24 -20.46 15.36
CA ILE A 65 -10.95 -19.49 14.29
C ILE A 65 -9.57 -19.75 13.71
N ILE A 66 -8.54 -19.93 14.56
CA ILE A 66 -7.18 -20.23 14.09
C ILE A 66 -7.16 -21.55 13.31
N ARG A 67 -7.82 -22.59 13.81
CA ARG A 67 -7.84 -23.91 13.16
C ARG A 67 -8.53 -23.88 11.80
N TYR A 68 -9.65 -23.17 11.69
CA TYR A 68 -10.50 -23.09 10.49
C TYR A 68 -10.32 -21.76 9.73
N ARG A 69 -9.17 -21.09 9.90
CA ARG A 69 -8.91 -19.76 9.32
C ARG A 69 -9.09 -19.69 7.81
N TYR A 70 -8.68 -20.72 7.06
CA TYR A 70 -8.81 -20.74 5.60
C TYR A 70 -10.28 -20.81 5.12
N PRO A 71 -11.13 -21.75 5.58
CA PRO A 71 -12.53 -21.75 5.18
C PRO A 71 -13.31 -20.54 5.71
N ILE A 72 -13.00 -20.05 6.92
CA ILE A 72 -13.61 -18.81 7.45
C ILE A 72 -13.22 -17.61 6.56
N ALA A 73 -11.94 -17.49 6.21
CA ALA A 73 -11.45 -16.42 5.34
C ALA A 73 -12.11 -16.49 3.95
N LEU A 74 -12.25 -17.68 3.36
CA LEU A 74 -12.95 -17.86 2.09
C LEU A 74 -14.43 -17.44 2.20
N PHE A 75 -15.12 -17.84 3.26
CA PHE A 75 -16.51 -17.44 3.47
C PHE A 75 -16.64 -15.91 3.59
N VAL A 76 -15.82 -15.27 4.41
CA VAL A 76 -15.80 -13.80 4.57
C VAL A 76 -15.49 -13.11 3.25
N PHE A 77 -14.49 -13.60 2.51
CA PHE A 77 -14.13 -13.08 1.20
C PHE A 77 -15.32 -13.13 0.23
N LEU A 78 -15.98 -14.29 0.12
CA LEU A 78 -17.15 -14.45 -0.77
C LEU A 78 -18.30 -13.52 -0.38
N VAL A 79 -18.56 -13.36 0.92
CA VAL A 79 -19.60 -12.43 1.41
C VAL A 79 -19.26 -10.98 1.02
N LEU A 80 -18.02 -10.53 1.27
CA LEU A 80 -17.62 -9.16 0.96
C LEU A 80 -17.66 -8.87 -0.55
N VAL A 81 -17.21 -9.83 -1.38
CA VAL A 81 -17.28 -9.73 -2.84
C VAL A 81 -18.72 -9.74 -3.34
N PHE A 82 -19.58 -10.60 -2.78
CA PHE A 82 -21.00 -10.66 -3.13
C PHE A 82 -21.71 -9.33 -2.87
N PHE A 83 -21.41 -8.68 -1.74
CA PHE A 83 -21.93 -7.36 -1.39
C PHE A 83 -21.11 -6.20 -1.96
N ARG A 84 -20.12 -6.48 -2.83
CA ARG A 84 -19.31 -5.49 -3.55
C ARG A 84 -18.59 -4.50 -2.64
N VAL A 85 -18.22 -4.94 -1.44
CA VAL A 85 -17.56 -4.13 -0.42
C VAL A 85 -16.12 -3.86 -0.83
N ASN A 86 -15.66 -2.62 -0.79
CA ASN A 86 -14.28 -2.23 -1.06
C ASN A 86 -13.83 -1.05 -0.18
N GLY A 87 -12.55 -0.67 -0.26
CA GLY A 87 -11.97 0.41 0.55
C GLY A 87 -11.39 1.57 -0.25
N SER A 88 -11.86 1.73 -1.49
CA SER A 88 -11.34 2.70 -2.44
C SER A 88 -11.72 4.14 -2.06
N SER A 89 -10.85 5.10 -2.39
CA SER A 89 -11.14 6.54 -2.23
C SER A 89 -11.89 7.13 -3.42
N ILE A 90 -12.57 6.32 -4.23
CA ILE A 90 -13.35 6.79 -5.39
C ILE A 90 -14.49 7.75 -5.03
N GLY A 91 -14.94 7.77 -3.78
CA GLY A 91 -15.89 8.77 -3.29
C GLY A 91 -15.41 10.22 -3.41
N VAL A 92 -14.10 10.46 -3.65
CA VAL A 92 -13.60 11.80 -3.98
C VAL A 92 -14.23 12.32 -5.28
N PHE A 93 -14.52 11.46 -6.26
CA PHE A 93 -15.18 11.88 -7.49
C PHE A 93 -16.58 12.46 -7.22
N ASP A 94 -17.34 11.89 -6.29
CA ASP A 94 -18.65 12.44 -5.87
C ASP A 94 -18.53 13.86 -5.30
N THR A 95 -17.39 14.19 -4.71
CA THR A 95 -17.12 15.53 -4.17
C THR A 95 -16.74 16.52 -5.27
N ILE A 96 -16.11 16.07 -6.36
CA ILE A 96 -15.65 16.91 -7.47
C ILE A 96 -16.80 17.14 -8.46
N TYR A 97 -17.50 16.08 -8.87
CA TYR A 97 -18.49 16.10 -9.95
C TYR A 97 -19.94 16.16 -9.45
N GLY A 98 -20.14 16.15 -8.13
CA GLY A 98 -21.45 16.05 -7.51
C GLY A 98 -21.94 14.60 -7.46
N LYS A 99 -23.11 14.41 -6.85
CA LYS A 99 -23.72 13.10 -6.66
C LYS A 99 -25.21 13.19 -6.93
N GLU A 100 -25.76 12.20 -7.62
CA GLU A 100 -27.21 12.06 -7.70
C GLU A 100 -27.80 11.80 -6.30
N GLU A 101 -28.93 12.45 -6.00
CA GLU A 101 -29.62 12.28 -4.73
C GLU A 101 -30.00 10.80 -4.52
N ASN A 102 -29.73 10.26 -3.33
CA ASN A 102 -30.03 8.90 -2.83
C ASN A 102 -28.97 7.81 -2.96
N ILE A 103 -27.80 8.06 -3.54
CA ILE A 103 -26.72 7.04 -3.55
C ILE A 103 -25.92 7.15 -2.24
N ILE A 104 -25.66 6.02 -1.58
CA ILE A 104 -24.73 5.94 -0.43
C ILE A 104 -23.52 5.12 -0.90
N THR A 105 -22.42 5.80 -1.20
CA THR A 105 -21.17 5.17 -1.66
C THR A 105 -20.29 4.80 -0.48
N GLU A 106 -20.19 5.66 0.53
CA GLU A 106 -19.41 5.40 1.75
C GLU A 106 -20.34 5.00 2.91
N LEU A 107 -20.22 3.75 3.38
CA LEU A 107 -20.93 3.25 4.57
C LEU A 107 -20.25 3.63 5.88
N PHE A 108 -18.92 3.72 5.87
CA PHE A 108 -18.12 4.01 7.04
C PHE A 108 -16.80 4.69 6.68
N GLY A 109 -16.43 5.74 7.42
CA GLY A 109 -15.22 6.51 7.14
C GLY A 109 -15.39 7.45 5.94
N LYS A 110 -14.27 7.93 5.39
CA LYS A 110 -14.27 8.88 4.27
C LYS A 110 -13.17 8.59 3.25
N ALA A 111 -13.44 8.89 1.99
CA ALA A 111 -12.43 8.90 0.93
C ALA A 111 -11.35 9.96 1.18
N ARG A 112 -10.17 9.72 0.62
CA ARG A 112 -8.96 10.51 0.90
C ARG A 112 -8.37 11.07 -0.40
N PRO A 113 -8.44 12.40 -0.62
CA PRO A 113 -7.82 13.02 -1.79
C PRO A 113 -6.31 12.77 -1.92
N ILE A 114 -5.58 12.66 -0.80
CA ILE A 114 -4.14 12.37 -0.79
C ILE A 114 -3.78 10.99 -1.38
N ARG A 115 -4.77 10.09 -1.54
CA ARG A 115 -4.60 8.76 -2.13
C ARG A 115 -4.87 8.77 -3.64
N SER A 116 -4.59 9.88 -4.33
CA SER A 116 -4.85 10.05 -5.77
C SER A 116 -4.17 8.98 -6.64
N ASP A 117 -3.00 8.47 -6.26
CA ASP A 117 -2.35 7.34 -6.96
C ASP A 117 -3.28 6.11 -7.07
N GLU A 118 -4.16 5.91 -6.08
CA GLU A 118 -5.15 4.85 -6.07
C GLU A 118 -6.36 5.20 -6.95
N PHE A 119 -7.12 6.24 -6.61
CA PHE A 119 -8.41 6.49 -7.24
C PHE A 119 -8.35 7.28 -8.56
N VAL A 120 -7.29 8.07 -8.79
CA VAL A 120 -7.11 8.84 -10.03
C VAL A 120 -6.29 8.08 -11.06
N VAL A 121 -5.40 7.18 -10.64
CA VAL A 121 -4.51 6.50 -11.59
C VAL A 121 -4.73 5.00 -11.63
N GLN A 122 -4.54 4.27 -10.52
CA GLN A 122 -4.68 2.81 -10.53
C GLN A 122 -6.08 2.35 -10.93
N VAL A 123 -7.12 2.81 -10.23
CA VAL A 123 -8.50 2.33 -10.46
C VAL A 123 -8.95 2.64 -11.89
N PRO A 124 -8.74 3.85 -12.44
CA PRO A 124 -9.00 4.14 -13.85
C PRO A 124 -8.25 3.25 -14.83
N TYR A 125 -6.96 3.00 -14.61
CA TYR A 125 -6.18 2.06 -15.41
C TYR A 125 -6.82 0.67 -15.41
N PHE A 126 -7.21 0.17 -14.23
CA PHE A 126 -7.85 -1.14 -14.10
C PHE A 126 -9.22 -1.19 -14.78
N PHE A 127 -10.02 -0.13 -14.64
CA PHE A 127 -11.36 -0.06 -15.22
C PHE A 127 -11.33 0.05 -16.74
N SER A 128 -10.40 0.85 -17.29
CA SER A 128 -10.21 1.01 -18.73
C SER A 128 -9.87 -0.31 -19.44
N GLN A 129 -9.26 -1.28 -18.73
CA GLN A 129 -8.94 -2.58 -19.31
C GLN A 129 -10.16 -3.41 -19.69
N TYR A 130 -11.31 -3.17 -19.06
CA TYR A 130 -12.57 -3.77 -19.49
C TYR A 130 -12.89 -3.41 -20.95
N PHE A 131 -12.66 -2.15 -21.32
CA PHE A 131 -12.88 -1.64 -22.68
C PHE A 131 -11.74 -1.97 -23.65
N ASN A 132 -10.54 -2.26 -23.13
CA ASN A 132 -9.41 -2.78 -23.89
C ASN A 132 -9.44 -4.32 -24.07
N SER A 133 -10.53 -5.00 -23.70
CA SER A 133 -10.63 -6.47 -23.68
C SER A 133 -9.46 -7.16 -22.94
N PHE A 134 -8.91 -6.49 -21.91
CA PHE A 134 -7.73 -6.93 -21.15
C PHE A 134 -6.48 -7.20 -22.01
N GLY A 135 -6.34 -6.48 -23.13
CA GLY A 135 -5.16 -6.56 -24.01
C GLY A 135 -3.90 -5.97 -23.38
N LEU A 136 -2.72 -6.46 -23.79
CA LEU A 136 -1.43 -6.02 -23.24
C LEU A 136 -1.15 -4.53 -23.49
N ASN A 137 -1.46 -4.02 -24.67
CA ASN A 137 -1.27 -2.62 -25.02
C ASN A 137 -2.64 -1.92 -25.11
N SER A 138 -2.73 -0.71 -24.57
CA SER A 138 -3.94 0.12 -24.59
C SER A 138 -3.67 1.45 -25.30
N HIS A 139 -4.55 1.83 -26.22
CA HIS A 139 -4.51 3.13 -26.91
C HIS A 139 -5.47 4.17 -26.28
N MET A 140 -6.06 3.85 -25.13
CA MET A 140 -7.02 4.74 -24.45
C MET A 140 -6.40 6.05 -23.96
N MET A 141 -5.08 6.09 -23.77
CA MET A 141 -4.35 7.25 -23.24
C MET A 141 -3.14 7.64 -24.09
N SER A 142 -3.01 7.03 -25.27
CA SER A 142 -1.78 7.13 -26.06
C SER A 142 -2.00 6.73 -27.52
N LEU A 143 -1.35 7.46 -28.43
CA LEU A 143 -1.28 7.12 -29.85
C LEU A 143 -0.38 5.90 -30.07
N SER A 144 0.84 5.88 -29.50
CA SER A 144 1.74 4.71 -29.56
C SER A 144 1.22 3.48 -28.78
N GLY A 145 0.39 3.70 -27.77
CA GLY A 145 -0.13 2.68 -26.86
C GLY A 145 0.73 2.49 -25.60
N GLN A 146 0.08 2.16 -24.49
CA GLN A 146 0.72 1.87 -23.19
C GLN A 146 0.63 0.38 -22.84
N ASN A 147 1.75 -0.21 -22.43
CA ASN A 147 1.84 -1.58 -21.96
C ASN A 147 1.26 -1.64 -20.55
N MET A 148 0.17 -2.36 -20.39
CA MET A 148 -0.66 -2.34 -19.19
C MET A 148 -0.09 -3.17 -18.05
N ILE A 149 0.95 -3.99 -18.27
CA ILE A 149 1.70 -4.61 -17.16
C ILE A 149 2.67 -3.59 -16.56
N ILE A 150 3.33 -2.79 -17.40
CA ILE A 150 4.17 -1.67 -16.94
C ILE A 150 3.29 -0.56 -16.34
N GLY A 151 2.14 -0.30 -16.95
CA GLY A 151 1.10 0.62 -16.50
C GLY A 151 0.33 0.06 -15.31
N TYR A 152 0.85 0.29 -14.11
CA TYR A 152 0.25 -0.10 -12.83
C TYR A 152 0.00 -1.60 -12.59
N ASN A 153 0.67 -2.50 -13.32
CA ASN A 153 0.43 -3.95 -13.23
C ASN A 153 -1.06 -4.28 -13.42
N SER A 154 -1.68 -3.63 -14.40
CA SER A 154 -3.12 -3.65 -14.65
C SER A 154 -3.63 -5.03 -15.10
N PRO A 155 -4.96 -5.25 -15.05
CA PRO A 155 -5.60 -6.47 -15.55
C PRO A 155 -5.29 -6.72 -17.03
N VAL A 156 -4.43 -7.70 -17.29
CA VAL A 156 -4.10 -8.18 -18.64
C VAL A 156 -4.34 -9.69 -18.68
N LEU A 157 -4.95 -10.17 -19.77
CA LEU A 157 -5.22 -11.59 -19.97
C LEU A 157 -4.02 -12.28 -20.62
N ASP A 158 -2.98 -12.52 -19.83
CA ASP A 158 -1.73 -13.17 -20.27
C ASP A 158 -1.24 -14.24 -19.27
N LEU A 159 -0.03 -14.76 -19.48
CA LEU A 159 0.58 -15.73 -18.58
C LEU A 159 0.96 -15.15 -17.21
N THR A 160 1.19 -13.84 -17.11
CA THR A 160 1.56 -13.20 -15.83
C THR A 160 0.42 -13.20 -14.83
N LEU A 161 -0.82 -13.41 -15.28
CA LEU A 161 -2.02 -13.53 -14.45
C LEU A 161 -1.91 -14.62 -13.36
N ILE A 162 -1.07 -15.65 -13.55
CA ILE A 162 -0.76 -16.68 -12.54
C ILE A 162 -0.17 -16.05 -11.26
N GLY A 163 0.54 -14.93 -11.39
CA GLY A 163 1.11 -14.15 -10.28
C GLY A 163 0.23 -13.00 -9.81
N LYS A 164 -1.01 -12.88 -10.29
CA LYS A 164 -1.93 -11.76 -9.96
C LYS A 164 -3.33 -12.23 -9.56
N PRO A 165 -3.48 -13.17 -8.61
CA PRO A 165 -4.80 -13.62 -8.14
C PRO A 165 -5.65 -12.50 -7.55
N ASP A 166 -5.05 -11.39 -7.12
CA ASP A 166 -5.76 -10.22 -6.62
C ASP A 166 -6.53 -9.46 -7.71
N ILE A 167 -6.27 -9.67 -9.00
CA ILE A 167 -6.98 -8.96 -10.09
C ILE A 167 -7.93 -9.84 -10.90
N TRP A 168 -8.00 -11.15 -10.61
CA TRP A 168 -8.87 -12.09 -11.36
C TRP A 168 -10.35 -11.68 -11.38
N GLY A 169 -10.83 -11.02 -10.32
CA GLY A 169 -12.20 -10.55 -10.25
C GLY A 169 -12.60 -9.61 -11.38
N TYR A 170 -11.67 -8.81 -11.91
CA TYR A 170 -11.96 -7.89 -13.03
C TYR A 170 -12.31 -8.65 -14.31
N MET A 171 -11.57 -9.71 -14.63
CA MET A 171 -11.82 -10.53 -15.83
C MET A 171 -13.05 -11.43 -15.66
N LEU A 172 -13.32 -11.91 -14.43
CA LEU A 172 -14.42 -12.84 -14.18
C LEU A 172 -15.77 -12.15 -14.01
N PHE A 173 -15.79 -10.94 -13.44
CA PHE A 173 -17.03 -10.31 -12.96
C PHE A 173 -17.16 -8.82 -13.33
N GLY A 174 -16.22 -8.26 -14.11
CA GLY A 174 -16.23 -6.85 -14.49
C GLY A 174 -15.70 -5.91 -13.40
N ASN A 175 -15.73 -4.60 -13.67
CA ASN A 175 -15.04 -3.59 -12.89
C ASN A 175 -15.49 -3.46 -11.43
N GLU A 176 -16.80 -3.41 -11.19
CA GLU A 176 -17.35 -3.19 -9.84
C GLU A 176 -17.02 -4.35 -8.88
N ILE A 177 -17.32 -5.60 -9.29
CA ILE A 177 -17.02 -6.78 -8.50
C ILE A 177 -15.50 -7.04 -8.47
N GLY A 178 -14.78 -6.73 -9.55
CA GLY A 178 -13.33 -6.80 -9.64
C GLY A 178 -12.63 -5.91 -8.62
N LEU A 179 -13.12 -4.68 -8.41
CA LEU A 179 -12.61 -3.77 -7.37
C LEU A 179 -12.80 -4.37 -5.97
N SER A 180 -13.98 -4.92 -5.69
CA SER A 180 -14.25 -5.61 -4.42
C SER A 180 -13.35 -6.83 -4.23
N TRP A 181 -13.16 -7.64 -5.26
CA TRP A 181 -12.25 -8.79 -5.25
C TRP A 181 -10.82 -8.34 -4.88
N TYR A 182 -10.30 -7.32 -5.57
CA TYR A 182 -8.96 -6.80 -5.37
C TYR A 182 -8.70 -6.33 -3.94
N TRP A 183 -9.60 -5.52 -3.40
CA TRP A 183 -9.50 -5.02 -2.03
C TRP A 183 -9.54 -6.15 -1.00
N ASN A 184 -10.53 -7.03 -1.09
CA ASN A 184 -10.74 -8.08 -0.09
C ASN A 184 -9.69 -9.18 -0.18
N PHE A 185 -9.24 -9.55 -1.39
CA PHE A 185 -8.20 -10.55 -1.58
C PHE A 185 -6.92 -10.11 -0.86
N ARG A 186 -6.48 -8.88 -1.08
CA ARG A 186 -5.24 -8.34 -0.49
C ARG A 186 -5.26 -8.39 1.03
N ILE A 187 -6.31 -7.87 1.66
CA ILE A 187 -6.45 -7.85 3.13
C ILE A 187 -6.48 -9.27 3.67
N ILE A 188 -7.36 -10.14 3.13
CA ILE A 188 -7.60 -11.47 3.68
C ILE A 188 -6.41 -12.40 3.42
N ALA A 189 -5.86 -12.41 2.20
CA ALA A 189 -4.70 -13.22 1.87
C ALA A 189 -3.48 -12.78 2.69
N PHE A 190 -3.26 -11.48 2.87
CA PHE A 190 -2.12 -11.02 3.66
C PHE A 190 -2.30 -11.29 5.17
N LEU A 191 -3.53 -11.33 5.69
CA LEU A 191 -3.78 -11.83 7.05
C LEU A 191 -3.41 -13.32 7.20
N LEU A 192 -3.67 -14.14 6.18
CA LEU A 192 -3.30 -15.56 6.20
C LEU A 192 -1.78 -15.76 6.06
N ILE A 193 -1.14 -15.05 5.13
CA ILE A 193 0.31 -15.11 4.91
C ILE A 193 1.07 -14.52 6.10
N GLY A 194 0.63 -13.38 6.62
CA GLY A 194 1.20 -12.75 7.81
C GLY A 194 1.13 -13.68 9.03
N TYR A 195 0.00 -14.36 9.22
CA TYR A 195 -0.14 -15.36 10.28
C TYR A 195 0.91 -16.47 10.15
N GLU A 196 1.04 -17.08 8.97
CA GLU A 196 2.04 -18.14 8.74
C GLU A 196 3.48 -17.64 8.90
N MET A 197 3.79 -16.44 8.40
CA MET A 197 5.09 -15.80 8.56
C MET A 197 5.45 -15.68 10.05
N PHE A 198 4.54 -15.18 10.87
CA PHE A 198 4.79 -15.05 12.30
C PHE A 198 4.76 -16.38 13.05
N VAL A 199 4.04 -17.40 12.57
CA VAL A 199 4.15 -18.76 13.12
C VAL A 199 5.55 -19.30 12.90
N ILE A 200 6.13 -19.09 11.72
CA ILE A 200 7.52 -19.48 11.42
C ILE A 200 8.51 -18.71 12.32
N LEU A 201 8.33 -17.39 12.49
CA LEU A 201 9.25 -16.55 13.26
C LEU A 201 9.14 -16.77 14.78
N THR A 202 7.93 -16.87 15.32
CA THR A 202 7.65 -16.85 16.76
C THR A 202 7.30 -18.22 17.35
N LYS A 203 6.85 -19.18 16.53
CA LYS A 203 6.29 -20.48 16.98
C LYS A 203 5.17 -20.31 18.03
N ASN A 204 4.45 -19.18 18.00
CA ASN A 204 3.38 -18.84 18.93
C ASN A 204 2.12 -18.39 18.18
N LYS A 205 1.10 -19.27 18.10
CA LYS A 205 -0.11 -19.02 17.32
C LYS A 205 -0.89 -17.75 17.70
N TYR A 206 -0.95 -17.38 18.99
CA TYR A 206 -1.72 -16.21 19.42
C TYR A 206 -0.96 -14.92 19.13
N LEU A 207 0.35 -14.91 19.38
CA LEU A 207 1.19 -13.78 19.01
C LEU A 207 1.24 -13.59 17.49
N SER A 208 1.22 -14.69 16.72
CA SER A 208 1.22 -14.65 15.27
C SER A 208 -0.07 -14.10 14.68
N LEU A 209 -1.22 -14.50 15.23
CA LEU A 209 -2.52 -13.92 14.85
C LEU A 209 -2.53 -12.40 15.12
N PHE A 210 -2.11 -12.00 16.31
CA PHE A 210 -2.06 -10.58 16.66
C PHE A 210 -1.06 -9.80 15.77
N ALA A 211 0.15 -10.32 15.57
CA ALA A 211 1.16 -9.72 14.72
C ALA A 211 0.69 -9.59 13.27
N SER A 212 -0.06 -10.56 12.76
CA SER A 212 -0.63 -10.48 11.42
C SER A 212 -1.69 -9.39 11.28
N ILE A 213 -2.53 -9.20 12.30
CA ILE A 213 -3.49 -8.09 12.33
C ILE A 213 -2.73 -6.76 12.39
N CYS A 214 -1.71 -6.66 13.26
CA CYS A 214 -0.85 -5.49 13.37
C CYS A 214 -0.11 -5.17 12.06
N LEU A 215 0.23 -6.20 11.28
CA LEU A 215 0.89 -6.04 9.99
C LEU A 215 -0.06 -5.42 8.98
N VAL A 216 -1.18 -6.10 8.72
CA VAL A 216 -2.11 -5.73 7.64
C VAL A 216 -2.74 -4.37 7.90
N PHE A 217 -3.13 -4.08 9.15
CA PHE A 217 -3.69 -2.79 9.54
C PHE A 217 -2.63 -1.78 10.01
N SER A 218 -1.35 -2.00 9.68
CA SER A 218 -0.33 -0.98 9.92
C SER A 218 -0.57 0.25 9.02
N PRO A 219 -0.24 1.46 9.50
CA PRO A 219 -0.42 2.67 8.69
C PRO A 219 0.32 2.60 7.36
N ALA A 220 1.54 2.05 7.34
CA ALA A 220 2.31 1.85 6.11
C ALA A 220 1.52 1.11 5.02
N LEU A 221 0.88 -0.02 5.36
CA LEU A 221 0.10 -0.79 4.38
C LEU A 221 -1.26 -0.15 4.07
N GLN A 222 -1.86 0.57 5.02
CA GLN A 222 -3.20 1.13 4.83
C GLN A 222 -3.17 2.42 4.01
N TRP A 223 -2.19 3.30 4.22
CA TRP A 223 -1.99 4.49 3.39
C TRP A 223 -1.51 4.13 1.98
N TRP A 224 -0.55 3.19 1.88
CA TRP A 224 -0.02 2.69 0.60
C TRP A 224 -0.71 1.42 0.10
N PHE A 225 -2.01 1.25 0.38
CA PHE A 225 -2.76 0.03 0.01
C PHE A 225 -2.69 -0.27 -1.49
N ALA A 226 -2.69 0.79 -2.28
CA ALA A 226 -2.53 0.77 -3.72
C ALA A 226 -1.32 1.62 -4.09
N PRO A 227 -0.67 1.36 -5.23
CA PRO A 227 -0.87 0.22 -6.13
C PRO A 227 0.21 -0.87 -5.95
N HIS A 228 1.50 -0.51 -6.07
CA HIS A 228 2.61 -1.48 -6.02
C HIS A 228 3.14 -1.76 -4.62
N MET A 229 3.16 -0.77 -3.73
CA MET A 229 3.91 -0.89 -2.47
C MET A 229 3.41 -2.04 -1.61
N TYR A 230 2.11 -2.13 -1.40
CA TYR A 230 1.49 -3.24 -0.68
C TYR A 230 1.75 -4.60 -1.34
N GLN A 231 1.73 -4.70 -2.69
CA GLN A 231 2.01 -5.95 -3.40
C GLN A 231 3.41 -6.47 -3.09
N VAL A 232 4.41 -5.60 -3.04
CA VAL A 232 5.79 -6.03 -2.76
C VAL A 232 5.91 -6.63 -1.36
N PHE A 233 5.32 -6.00 -0.34
CA PHE A 233 5.31 -6.55 1.01
C PHE A 233 4.58 -7.90 1.07
N PHE A 234 3.43 -8.00 0.40
CA PHE A 234 2.65 -9.23 0.33
C PHE A 234 3.44 -10.37 -0.35
N TRP A 235 4.00 -10.13 -1.53
CA TRP A 235 4.72 -11.15 -2.29
C TRP A 235 6.05 -11.53 -1.67
N ALA A 236 6.80 -10.59 -1.09
CA ALA A 236 8.02 -10.91 -0.33
C ALA A 236 7.70 -11.81 0.87
N SER A 237 6.66 -11.48 1.63
CA SER A 237 6.20 -12.30 2.76
C SER A 237 5.68 -13.67 2.31
N THR A 238 4.98 -13.71 1.17
CA THR A 238 4.49 -14.95 0.58
C THR A 238 5.66 -15.84 0.15
N LEU A 239 6.68 -15.29 -0.53
CA LEU A 239 7.89 -16.02 -0.91
C LEU A 239 8.61 -16.61 0.32
N PHE A 240 8.71 -15.86 1.41
CA PHE A 240 9.25 -16.38 2.66
C PHE A 240 8.44 -17.59 3.18
N VAL A 241 7.12 -17.47 3.24
CA VAL A 241 6.23 -18.52 3.76
C VAL A 241 6.23 -19.77 2.87
N VAL A 242 5.98 -19.59 1.57
CA VAL A 242 5.90 -20.71 0.63
C VAL A 242 7.26 -21.36 0.43
N GLY A 243 8.34 -20.56 0.40
CA GLY A 243 9.71 -21.05 0.34
C GLY A 243 10.07 -21.88 1.57
N TYR A 244 9.78 -21.38 2.78
CA TYR A 244 10.00 -22.15 4.02
C TYR A 244 9.27 -23.50 3.99
N TYR A 245 7.97 -23.49 3.68
CA TYR A 245 7.19 -24.73 3.65
C TYR A 245 7.48 -25.63 2.44
N PHE A 246 8.02 -25.10 1.34
CA PHE A 246 8.47 -25.89 0.20
C PHE A 246 9.50 -26.95 0.63
N PHE A 247 10.40 -26.56 1.54
CA PHE A 247 11.47 -27.41 2.09
C PHE A 247 11.06 -28.21 3.34
N ILE A 248 10.17 -27.68 4.18
CA ILE A 248 9.81 -28.28 5.48
C ILE A 248 8.59 -29.21 5.39
N ALA A 249 7.66 -29.00 4.44
CA ALA A 249 6.43 -29.79 4.38
C ALA A 249 6.65 -31.24 3.92
N HIS A 250 6.11 -32.19 4.69
CA HIS A 250 6.24 -33.63 4.39
C HIS A 250 5.03 -34.25 3.66
N GLN A 251 3.83 -33.69 3.83
CA GLN A 251 2.62 -34.26 3.24
C GLN A 251 2.59 -34.01 1.73
N LYS A 252 2.31 -35.05 0.92
CA LYS A 252 2.35 -34.96 -0.55
C LYS A 252 1.50 -33.80 -1.11
N TRP A 253 0.26 -33.65 -0.63
CA TRP A 253 -0.61 -32.55 -1.08
C TRP A 253 -0.05 -31.16 -0.72
N LYS A 254 0.64 -31.02 0.42
CA LYS A 254 1.32 -29.77 0.79
C LYS A 254 2.52 -29.50 -0.11
N LYS A 255 3.31 -30.52 -0.45
CA LYS A 255 4.43 -30.40 -1.39
C LYS A 255 3.94 -29.87 -2.74
N VAL A 256 2.82 -30.41 -3.26
CA VAL A 256 2.18 -29.93 -4.50
C VAL A 256 1.67 -28.50 -4.33
N LEU A 257 0.93 -28.22 -3.27
CA LEU A 257 0.40 -26.87 -2.98
C LEU A 257 1.51 -25.82 -2.97
N PHE A 258 2.60 -26.05 -2.22
CA PHE A 258 3.69 -25.08 -2.14
C PHE A 258 4.50 -25.00 -3.43
N THR A 259 4.54 -26.04 -4.25
CA THR A 259 5.11 -25.94 -5.61
C THR A 259 4.29 -24.99 -6.49
N ILE A 260 2.95 -25.10 -6.48
CA ILE A 260 2.06 -24.21 -7.25
C ILE A 260 2.15 -22.78 -6.71
N LEU A 261 2.07 -22.61 -5.38
CA LEU A 261 2.16 -21.29 -4.76
C LEU A 261 3.52 -20.63 -4.97
N SER A 262 4.63 -21.39 -5.05
CA SER A 262 5.95 -20.83 -5.38
C SER A 262 5.99 -20.23 -6.79
N ILE A 263 5.33 -20.86 -7.78
CA ILE A 263 5.23 -20.30 -9.13
C ILE A 263 4.49 -18.96 -9.09
N SER A 264 3.30 -18.95 -8.49
CA SER A 264 2.49 -17.72 -8.36
C SER A 264 3.25 -16.63 -7.60
N ALA A 265 3.89 -16.96 -6.48
CA ALA A 265 4.62 -15.99 -5.67
C ALA A 265 5.87 -15.43 -6.36
N LEU A 266 6.62 -16.23 -7.12
CA LEU A 266 7.78 -15.76 -7.87
C LEU A 266 7.38 -14.86 -9.04
N VAL A 267 6.37 -15.27 -9.81
CA VAL A 267 5.83 -14.44 -10.89
C VAL A 267 5.29 -13.13 -10.32
N GLY A 268 4.41 -13.21 -9.32
CA GLY A 268 3.79 -12.05 -8.67
C GLY A 268 4.79 -11.08 -8.07
N PHE A 269 5.85 -11.60 -7.42
CA PHE A 269 6.91 -10.77 -6.87
C PHE A 269 7.66 -10.01 -7.97
N VAL A 270 8.01 -10.64 -9.09
CA VAL A 270 8.77 -9.99 -10.17
C VAL A 270 7.91 -8.96 -10.91
N VAL A 271 6.68 -9.31 -11.28
CA VAL A 271 5.78 -8.43 -12.06
C VAL A 271 5.17 -7.29 -11.24
N SER A 272 5.44 -7.22 -9.93
CA SER A 272 5.07 -6.05 -9.11
C SER A 272 5.84 -4.77 -9.49
N ILE A 273 6.96 -4.89 -10.22
CA ILE A 273 7.77 -3.81 -10.85
C ILE A 273 7.91 -2.57 -9.95
N PHE A 274 8.51 -2.76 -8.77
CA PHE A 274 8.83 -1.68 -7.85
C PHE A 274 10.17 -1.92 -7.14
N PRO A 275 11.31 -1.77 -7.85
CA PRO A 275 12.64 -2.17 -7.39
C PRO A 275 13.02 -1.59 -6.02
N SER A 276 12.57 -0.37 -5.73
CA SER A 276 12.84 0.32 -4.46
C SER A 276 12.45 -0.48 -3.22
N LEU A 277 11.36 -1.25 -3.29
CA LEU A 277 10.95 -2.16 -2.23
C LEU A 277 11.30 -3.62 -2.55
N GLN A 278 11.26 -4.04 -3.81
CA GLN A 278 11.52 -5.44 -4.19
C GLN A 278 12.93 -5.87 -3.81
N VAL A 279 13.95 -5.09 -4.15
CA VAL A 279 15.35 -5.45 -3.86
C VAL A 279 15.57 -5.63 -2.34
N PRO A 280 15.28 -4.65 -1.47
CA PRO A 280 15.55 -4.82 -0.05
C PRO A 280 14.65 -5.88 0.62
N LEU A 281 13.34 -5.92 0.30
CA LEU A 281 12.43 -6.88 0.92
C LEU A 281 12.69 -8.31 0.45
N GLY A 282 13.06 -8.50 -0.82
CA GLY A 282 13.47 -9.79 -1.35
C GLY A 282 14.72 -10.33 -0.65
N LEU A 283 15.74 -9.49 -0.46
CA LEU A 283 16.94 -9.85 0.29
C LEU A 283 16.66 -10.15 1.76
N LEU A 284 15.87 -9.29 2.43
CA LEU A 284 15.44 -9.50 3.81
C LEU A 284 14.75 -10.86 3.96
N MET A 285 13.75 -11.14 3.12
CA MET A 285 12.95 -12.36 3.21
C MET A 285 13.73 -13.61 2.83
N LEU A 286 14.65 -13.51 1.86
CA LEU A 286 15.57 -14.61 1.52
C LEU A 286 16.49 -14.95 2.69
N ILE A 287 17.13 -13.96 3.30
CA ILE A 287 18.02 -14.16 4.47
C ILE A 287 17.24 -14.77 5.63
N LEU A 288 16.04 -14.24 5.92
CA LEU A 288 15.18 -14.77 6.98
C LEU A 288 14.74 -16.20 6.71
N MET A 289 14.38 -16.53 5.46
CA MET A 289 14.02 -17.88 5.06
C MET A 289 15.20 -18.83 5.32
N VAL A 290 16.40 -18.51 4.83
CA VAL A 290 17.61 -19.31 5.05
C VAL A 290 17.90 -19.48 6.54
N CYS A 291 17.82 -18.41 7.33
CA CYS A 291 18.02 -18.47 8.78
C CYS A 291 16.99 -19.34 9.49
N CYS A 292 15.72 -19.32 9.06
CA CYS A 292 14.68 -20.19 9.61
C CYS A 292 14.90 -21.66 9.21
N LEU A 293 15.34 -21.94 7.97
CA LEU A 293 15.69 -23.29 7.53
C LEU A 293 16.92 -23.83 8.26
N ILE A 294 17.93 -23.00 8.55
CA ILE A 294 19.09 -23.41 9.38
C ILE A 294 18.65 -23.68 10.82
N ARG A 295 17.79 -22.83 11.40
CA ARG A 295 17.22 -23.03 12.74
C ARG A 295 16.47 -24.36 12.83
N ASP A 296 15.68 -24.68 11.81
CA ASP A 296 14.80 -25.83 11.77
C ASP A 296 15.38 -26.99 10.93
N ARG A 297 16.71 -27.02 10.75
CA ARG A 297 17.40 -27.95 9.82
C ARG A 297 17.13 -29.44 10.08
N GLN A 298 16.72 -29.79 11.30
CA GLN A 298 16.37 -31.16 11.67
C GLN A 298 15.06 -31.63 11.04
N GLU A 299 14.18 -30.69 10.66
CA GLU A 299 12.93 -30.98 9.96
C GLU A 299 13.13 -31.07 8.44
N LEU A 300 14.30 -30.67 7.91
CA LEU A 300 14.59 -30.74 6.48
C LEU A 300 14.74 -32.19 6.02
N LYS A 301 13.92 -32.58 5.05
CA LYS A 301 14.01 -33.87 4.36
C LYS A 301 14.00 -33.62 2.85
N TRP A 302 15.15 -33.74 2.23
CA TRP A 302 15.32 -33.52 0.80
C TRP A 302 15.28 -34.85 0.04
N GLU A 303 14.26 -35.03 -0.79
CA GLU A 303 14.08 -36.22 -1.63
C GLU A 303 14.42 -35.89 -3.10
N LYS A 304 14.74 -36.90 -3.92
CA LYS A 304 14.99 -36.69 -5.36
C LYS A 304 13.81 -35.99 -6.08
N THR A 305 12.58 -36.24 -5.62
CA THR A 305 11.37 -35.59 -6.13
C THR A 305 11.33 -34.09 -5.84
N ASP A 306 12.02 -33.61 -4.81
CA ASP A 306 12.08 -32.18 -4.49
C ASP A 306 12.96 -31.41 -5.49
N PHE A 307 13.95 -32.08 -6.10
CA PHE A 307 14.69 -31.53 -7.23
C PHE A 307 13.79 -31.34 -8.46
N LEU A 308 12.93 -32.32 -8.76
CA LEU A 308 11.96 -32.20 -9.86
C LEU A 308 10.95 -31.08 -9.60
N ARG A 309 10.47 -30.93 -8.36
CA ARG A 309 9.60 -29.82 -7.97
C ARG A 309 10.29 -28.47 -8.18
N LEU A 310 11.55 -28.34 -7.79
CA LEU A 310 12.33 -27.11 -7.98
C LEU A 310 12.54 -26.81 -9.47
N LEU A 311 12.94 -27.81 -10.25
CA LEU A 311 13.10 -27.68 -11.69
C LEU A 311 11.79 -27.25 -12.36
N PHE A 312 10.67 -27.85 -11.96
CA PHE A 312 9.35 -27.48 -12.46
C PHE A 312 9.01 -26.01 -12.18
N VAL A 313 9.28 -25.53 -10.95
CA VAL A 313 9.09 -24.10 -10.62
C VAL A 313 9.96 -23.22 -11.51
N ILE A 314 11.26 -23.54 -11.65
CA ILE A 314 12.20 -22.74 -12.45
C ILE A 314 11.76 -22.69 -13.92
N VAL A 315 11.37 -23.81 -14.50
CA VAL A 315 10.94 -23.87 -15.91
C VAL A 315 9.67 -23.05 -16.13
N ILE A 316 8.62 -23.23 -15.30
CA ILE A 316 7.37 -22.49 -15.48
C ILE A 316 7.57 -21.00 -15.25
N VAL A 317 8.27 -20.60 -14.18
CA VAL A 317 8.59 -19.19 -13.91
C VAL A 317 9.43 -18.61 -15.05
N GLY A 318 10.42 -19.35 -15.56
CA GLY A 318 11.26 -18.93 -16.67
C GLY A 318 10.48 -18.70 -17.97
N ILE A 319 9.49 -19.55 -18.26
CA ILE A 319 8.59 -19.37 -19.42
C ILE A 319 7.74 -18.11 -19.24
N VAL A 320 7.04 -17.97 -18.10
CA VAL A 320 6.13 -16.83 -17.85
C VAL A 320 6.88 -15.51 -17.89
N LEU A 321 8.01 -15.42 -17.15
CA LEU A 321 8.82 -14.21 -17.11
C LEU A 321 9.55 -13.95 -18.43
N GLY A 322 9.95 -15.01 -19.14
CA GLY A 322 10.56 -14.89 -20.47
C GLY A 322 9.61 -14.26 -21.48
N VAL A 323 8.35 -14.72 -21.52
CA VAL A 323 7.30 -14.14 -22.38
C VAL A 323 7.05 -12.68 -22.00
N PHE A 324 6.84 -12.40 -20.71
CA PHE A 324 6.68 -11.02 -20.21
C PHE A 324 7.83 -10.09 -20.63
N LEU A 325 9.08 -10.51 -20.43
CA LEU A 325 10.25 -9.69 -20.76
C LEU A 325 10.39 -9.43 -22.26
N VAL A 326 9.99 -10.38 -23.10
CA VAL A 326 10.02 -10.22 -24.56
C VAL A 326 8.91 -9.28 -25.02
N GLU A 327 7.68 -9.47 -24.54
CA GLU A 327 6.52 -8.67 -24.95
C GLU A 327 6.55 -7.23 -24.40
N SER A 328 7.13 -7.02 -23.21
CA SER A 328 7.25 -5.70 -22.58
C SER A 328 8.61 -5.04 -22.79
N LYS A 329 9.50 -5.60 -23.62
CA LYS A 329 10.89 -5.13 -23.77
C LYS A 329 10.98 -3.64 -24.10
N ASP A 330 10.21 -3.19 -25.08
CA ASP A 330 10.28 -1.80 -25.56
C ASP A 330 9.73 -0.83 -24.51
N ALA A 331 8.63 -1.17 -23.86
CA ALA A 331 8.08 -0.40 -22.75
C ALA A 331 9.05 -0.33 -21.55
N ILE A 332 9.73 -1.43 -21.20
CA ILE A 332 10.76 -1.45 -20.15
C ILE A 332 11.94 -0.56 -20.52
N LYS A 333 12.35 -0.56 -21.80
CA LYS A 333 13.42 0.29 -22.29
C LYS A 333 13.03 1.77 -22.18
N LEU A 334 11.86 2.15 -22.69
CA LEU A 334 11.35 3.51 -22.61
C LEU A 334 11.27 3.98 -21.16
N LEU A 335 10.72 3.16 -20.26
CA LEU A 335 10.65 3.48 -18.83
C LEU A 335 12.02 3.70 -18.19
N ASN A 336 13.00 2.83 -18.48
CA ASN A 336 14.36 2.96 -17.93
C ASN A 336 15.11 4.17 -18.47
N ASP A 337 14.84 4.58 -19.71
CA ASP A 337 15.47 5.71 -20.36
C ASP A 337 14.86 7.07 -19.95
N THR A 338 13.71 7.05 -19.26
CA THR A 338 13.05 8.28 -18.74
C THR A 338 13.93 9.10 -17.82
N VAL A 339 13.76 10.42 -17.88
CA VAL A 339 14.33 11.37 -16.92
C VAL A 339 13.81 11.08 -15.51
N TYR A 340 12.55 10.71 -15.38
CA TYR A 340 11.94 10.26 -14.14
C TYR A 340 10.86 9.18 -14.38
N PRO A 341 10.87 8.05 -13.66
CA PRO A 341 11.82 7.66 -12.61
C PRO A 341 13.06 6.90 -13.10
N GLY A 342 13.21 6.61 -14.40
CA GLY A 342 14.19 5.67 -14.97
C GLY A 342 15.65 5.93 -14.57
N LYS A 343 16.15 7.14 -14.83
CA LYS A 343 17.55 7.54 -14.53
C LYS A 343 17.82 7.86 -13.06
N ARG A 344 16.86 7.63 -12.15
CA ARG A 344 17.00 7.97 -10.72
C ARG A 344 18.04 7.07 -10.03
N ILE A 345 18.91 7.68 -9.22
CA ILE A 345 19.85 6.98 -8.33
C ILE A 345 19.64 7.48 -6.90
N SER A 346 19.58 6.56 -5.93
CA SER A 346 19.58 6.86 -4.49
C SER A 346 20.86 6.38 -3.83
N THR A 347 21.46 7.20 -2.98
CA THR A 347 22.62 6.83 -2.17
C THR A 347 22.28 6.72 -0.68
N GLY A 348 21.04 7.01 -0.28
CA GLY A 348 20.68 7.16 1.13
C GLY A 348 21.34 8.40 1.75
N GLY A 349 21.25 8.53 3.08
CA GLY A 349 21.68 9.72 3.82
C GLY A 349 20.63 10.84 3.88
N ASP A 350 19.44 10.60 3.34
CA ASP A 350 18.37 11.59 3.20
C ASP A 350 17.41 11.60 4.42
N TYR A 351 17.56 10.67 5.37
CA TYR A 351 16.64 10.52 6.49
C TYR A 351 17.22 10.99 7.82
N PRO A 352 16.52 11.87 8.56
CA PRO A 352 16.90 12.24 9.90
C PRO A 352 16.70 11.08 10.90
N PHE A 353 17.42 11.15 12.02
CA PHE A 353 17.38 10.13 13.08
C PHE A 353 15.97 9.87 13.65
N ALA A 354 15.06 10.85 13.58
CA ALA A 354 13.67 10.71 14.01
C ALA A 354 12.89 9.63 13.24
N ASN A 355 13.25 9.35 11.98
CA ASN A 355 12.64 8.30 11.16
C ASN A 355 12.91 6.88 11.65
N LEU A 356 13.80 6.69 12.64
CA LEU A 356 14.01 5.38 13.29
C LEU A 356 12.89 5.01 14.27
N PHE A 357 11.97 5.93 14.56
CA PHE A 357 10.84 5.71 15.45
C PHE A 357 9.53 5.82 14.67
N THR A 358 8.47 5.23 15.22
CA THR A 358 7.11 5.48 14.73
C THR A 358 6.80 6.97 14.88
N ASP A 359 6.22 7.59 13.86
CA ASP A 359 5.87 9.02 13.93
C ASP A 359 4.67 9.21 14.89
N PRO A 360 4.78 10.06 15.93
CA PRO A 360 3.68 10.38 16.83
C PRO A 360 2.42 10.91 16.14
N ALA A 361 2.56 11.60 15.01
CA ALA A 361 1.46 12.17 14.25
C ALA A 361 0.59 11.09 13.58
N MET A 362 1.11 9.88 13.36
CA MET A 362 0.38 8.76 12.71
C MET A 362 -0.93 8.39 13.42
N MET A 363 -1.06 8.67 14.72
CA MET A 363 -2.33 8.40 15.44
C MET A 363 -3.47 9.30 14.96
N LEU A 364 -3.15 10.47 14.42
CA LEU A 364 -4.11 11.47 14.01
C LEU A 364 -4.37 11.45 12.51
N THR A 365 -3.47 10.92 11.69
CA THR A 365 -3.59 10.99 10.22
C THR A 365 -4.90 10.40 9.67
N PRO A 366 -5.49 9.33 10.24
CA PRO A 366 -6.79 8.86 9.75
C PRO A 366 -7.94 9.83 10.06
N PHE A 367 -7.77 10.77 10.98
CA PHE A 367 -8.84 11.65 11.45
C PHE A 367 -8.65 13.08 10.95
N GLN A 368 -7.41 13.54 10.88
CA GLN A 368 -7.06 14.89 10.50
C GLN A 368 -5.78 14.92 9.67
N ALA A 369 -5.88 15.53 8.49
CA ALA A 369 -4.74 15.75 7.61
C ALA A 369 -3.76 16.78 8.23
N PRO A 370 -2.44 16.51 8.19
CA PRO A 370 -1.44 17.50 8.55
C PRO A 370 -1.37 18.62 7.49
N LYS A 371 -0.94 19.81 7.90
CA LYS A 371 -0.93 21.02 7.05
C LYS A 371 0.13 21.01 5.93
N ALA A 372 1.26 20.37 6.18
CA ALA A 372 2.46 20.49 5.35
C ALA A 372 3.13 19.14 5.06
N LEU A 373 2.43 18.03 5.32
CA LEU A 373 2.98 16.69 5.19
C LEU A 373 2.01 15.80 4.45
N ASN A 374 2.57 14.81 3.78
CA ASN A 374 1.82 13.76 3.14
C ASN A 374 1.68 12.59 4.12
N GLU A 375 0.45 12.19 4.44
CA GLU A 375 0.14 11.11 5.38
C GLU A 375 0.76 9.79 4.96
N CYS A 376 0.83 9.52 3.65
CA CYS A 376 1.47 8.34 3.10
C CYS A 376 2.99 8.39 3.35
N GLU A 377 3.63 9.55 3.17
CA GLU A 377 5.07 9.72 3.37
C GLU A 377 5.52 9.56 4.84
N ILE A 378 4.69 9.98 5.80
CA ILE A 378 4.98 9.82 7.24
C ILE A 378 4.48 8.49 7.81
N SER A 379 3.73 7.70 7.03
CA SER A 379 3.22 6.41 7.47
C SER A 379 4.35 5.38 7.65
N CYS A 380 4.25 4.57 8.71
CA CYS A 380 5.24 3.52 9.01
C CYS A 380 4.56 2.31 9.67
N PHE A 381 5.30 1.22 9.84
CA PHE A 381 4.87 0.10 10.66
C PHE A 381 5.01 0.47 12.15
N ASN A 382 4.04 0.09 12.96
CA ASN A 382 4.10 0.31 14.40
C ASN A 382 5.11 -0.66 15.03
N HIS A 383 6.23 -0.19 15.58
CA HIS A 383 7.32 -1.07 16.00
C HIS A 383 8.10 -0.58 17.22
N PHE A 384 8.84 -1.50 17.85
CA PHE A 384 9.81 -1.23 18.92
C PHE A 384 11.25 -1.53 18.44
N GLY A 385 11.58 -1.26 17.17
CA GLY A 385 12.88 -1.55 16.57
C GLY A 385 14.07 -1.05 17.39
N VAL A 386 14.16 0.26 17.64
CA VAL A 386 15.25 0.87 18.43
C VAL A 386 15.36 0.29 19.84
N LEU A 387 14.23 0.10 20.54
CA LEU A 387 14.22 -0.55 21.85
C LEU A 387 14.89 -1.92 21.79
N PHE A 388 14.50 -2.74 20.82
CA PHE A 388 15.05 -4.09 20.71
C PHE A 388 16.48 -4.10 20.20
N ILE A 389 16.92 -3.12 19.40
CA ILE A 389 18.35 -2.95 19.06
C ILE A 389 19.16 -2.74 20.34
N LEU A 390 18.70 -1.85 21.24
CA LEU A 390 19.36 -1.61 22.53
C LEU A 390 19.32 -2.82 23.46
N TYR A 391 18.21 -3.56 23.46
CA TYR A 391 18.01 -4.72 24.35
C TYR A 391 18.68 -6.01 23.83
N TYR A 392 18.90 -6.12 22.52
CA TYR A 392 19.28 -7.36 21.86
C TYR A 392 20.60 -7.95 22.36
N PRO A 393 21.68 -7.21 22.62
CA PRO A 393 22.92 -7.79 23.14
C PRO A 393 22.70 -8.58 24.45
N TYR A 394 21.87 -8.06 25.35
CA TYR A 394 21.52 -8.75 26.59
C TYR A 394 20.63 -9.97 26.32
N LEU A 395 19.61 -9.82 25.47
CA LEU A 395 18.73 -10.93 25.08
C LEU A 395 19.53 -12.07 24.41
N TYR A 396 20.42 -11.73 23.48
CA TYR A 396 21.35 -12.65 22.81
C TYR A 396 22.17 -13.46 23.82
N TYR A 397 22.81 -12.78 24.78
CA TYR A 397 23.59 -13.43 25.83
C TYR A 397 22.74 -14.45 26.62
N VAL A 398 21.53 -14.05 27.04
CA VAL A 398 20.65 -14.94 27.83
C VAL A 398 20.17 -16.13 27.01
N VAL A 399 19.74 -15.91 25.76
CA VAL A 399 19.27 -16.97 24.86
C VAL A 399 20.40 -17.97 24.60
N LYS A 400 21.61 -17.50 24.26
CA LYS A 400 22.77 -18.36 24.04
C LYS A 400 23.17 -19.15 25.27
N LYS A 401 23.22 -18.50 26.44
CA LYS A 401 23.51 -19.17 27.72
C LYS A 401 22.53 -20.29 28.05
N LYS A 402 21.31 -20.24 27.50
CA LYS A 402 20.27 -21.27 27.66
C LYS A 402 20.16 -22.23 26.48
N GLY A 403 21.13 -22.23 25.56
CA GLY A 403 21.16 -23.13 24.40
C GLY A 403 20.12 -22.81 23.32
N GLY A 404 19.50 -21.63 23.37
CA GLY A 404 18.53 -21.20 22.37
C GLY A 404 19.18 -20.74 21.06
N SER A 405 18.46 -20.89 19.96
CA SER A 405 18.88 -20.35 18.66
C SER A 405 18.62 -18.84 18.57
N THR A 406 19.64 -18.10 18.13
CA THR A 406 19.60 -16.65 17.92
C THR A 406 19.75 -16.27 16.44
N ILE A 407 19.82 -17.24 15.53
CA ILE A 407 20.22 -16.97 14.14
C ILE A 407 19.29 -15.97 13.44
N VAL A 408 17.97 -16.12 13.65
CA VAL A 408 16.95 -15.20 13.13
C VAL A 408 17.10 -13.79 13.73
N GLY A 409 17.33 -13.70 15.04
CA GLY A 409 17.55 -12.42 15.71
C GLY A 409 18.84 -11.72 15.26
N ASN A 410 19.90 -12.49 15.01
CA ASN A 410 21.17 -11.96 14.51
C ASN A 410 20.99 -11.36 13.11
N ALA A 411 20.27 -12.07 12.24
CA ALA A 411 19.98 -11.58 10.89
C ALA A 411 19.17 -10.28 10.94
N LEU A 412 18.05 -10.24 11.68
CA LEU A 412 17.23 -9.04 11.84
C LEU A 412 18.03 -7.86 12.42
N PHE A 413 18.85 -8.12 13.44
CA PHE A 413 19.68 -7.09 14.06
C PHE A 413 20.71 -6.51 13.07
N ILE A 414 21.42 -7.36 12.32
CA ILE A 414 22.42 -6.91 11.34
C ILE A 414 21.76 -6.14 10.19
N ILE A 415 20.64 -6.64 9.67
CA ILE A 415 19.91 -5.98 8.59
C ILE A 415 19.43 -4.59 9.03
N LEU A 416 18.85 -4.48 10.24
CA LEU A 416 18.45 -3.18 10.78
C LEU A 416 19.61 -2.19 10.86
N LEU A 417 20.81 -2.64 11.27
CA LEU A 417 21.97 -1.74 11.30
C LEU A 417 22.38 -1.27 9.92
N ILE A 418 22.29 -2.13 8.90
CA ILE A 418 22.58 -1.78 7.49
C ILE A 418 21.54 -0.78 6.97
N GLU A 419 20.26 -1.03 7.22
CA GLU A 419 19.16 -0.14 6.83
C GLU A 419 19.30 1.24 7.50
N ILE A 420 19.58 1.28 8.80
CA ILE A 420 19.83 2.52 9.55
C ILE A 420 21.04 3.27 8.99
N PHE A 421 22.14 2.56 8.71
CA PHE A 421 23.33 3.17 8.13
C PHE A 421 23.02 3.79 6.76
N PHE A 422 22.33 3.06 5.89
CA PHE A 422 21.93 3.60 4.58
C PHE A 422 20.99 4.80 4.72
N MET A 423 20.01 4.74 5.62
CA MET A 423 19.06 5.84 5.84
C MET A 423 19.74 7.14 6.29
N ILE A 424 20.64 7.06 7.27
CA ILE A 424 21.19 8.23 7.98
C ILE A 424 22.53 8.69 7.40
N ILE A 425 23.39 7.75 7.01
CA ILE A 425 24.76 8.03 6.54
C ILE A 425 24.84 7.92 5.02
N GLY A 426 24.16 6.94 4.43
CA GLY A 426 24.21 6.66 2.99
C GLY A 426 25.43 5.82 2.59
N PHE A 427 25.39 5.33 1.35
CA PHE A 427 26.46 4.58 0.69
C PHE A 427 27.12 5.42 -0.39
N PRO A 428 28.43 5.23 -0.64
CA PRO A 428 29.03 5.77 -1.86
C PRO A 428 28.36 5.15 -3.09
N THR A 429 28.26 5.91 -4.18
CA THR A 429 27.50 5.53 -5.39
C THR A 429 27.89 4.17 -5.95
N TRP A 430 29.18 3.82 -5.96
CA TRP A 430 29.64 2.51 -6.44
C TRP A 430 29.09 1.35 -5.59
N LEU A 431 29.02 1.53 -4.26
CA LEU A 431 28.50 0.53 -3.35
C LEU A 431 26.99 0.41 -3.54
N ALA A 432 26.27 1.54 -3.62
CA ALA A 432 24.84 1.57 -3.87
C ALA A 432 24.47 0.88 -5.21
N LYS A 433 25.29 1.04 -6.26
CA LYS A 433 25.09 0.34 -7.54
C LYS A 433 25.32 -1.17 -7.40
N ILE A 434 26.42 -1.60 -6.80
CA ILE A 434 26.75 -3.03 -6.65
C ILE A 434 25.73 -3.76 -5.76
N THR A 435 25.28 -3.14 -4.68
CA THR A 435 24.29 -3.73 -3.77
C THR A 435 22.85 -3.57 -4.25
N LEU A 436 22.64 -2.88 -5.39
CA LEU A 436 21.32 -2.46 -5.90
C LEU A 436 20.55 -1.49 -4.97
N PHE A 437 21.19 -0.97 -3.93
CA PHE A 437 20.64 0.10 -3.09
C PHE A 437 20.43 1.41 -3.86
N SER A 438 21.08 1.56 -5.02
CA SER A 438 20.86 2.66 -5.97
C SER A 438 19.41 2.83 -6.41
N TYR A 439 18.59 1.77 -6.31
CA TYR A 439 17.16 1.81 -6.61
C TYR A 439 16.28 2.12 -5.38
N MET A 440 16.83 2.16 -4.17
CA MET A 440 16.08 2.19 -2.91
C MET A 440 15.81 3.61 -2.41
N ASN A 441 14.70 4.21 -2.86
CA ASN A 441 14.21 5.51 -2.38
C ASN A 441 13.15 5.43 -1.27
N ARG A 442 12.75 4.22 -0.84
CA ARG A 442 11.71 3.98 0.19
C ARG A 442 12.24 3.20 1.41
N MET A 443 13.54 3.35 1.73
CA MET A 443 14.18 2.56 2.80
C MET A 443 13.47 2.70 4.16
N VAL A 444 12.85 3.84 4.47
CA VAL A 444 12.09 4.02 5.72
C VAL A 444 10.98 2.98 5.91
N LEU A 445 10.27 2.61 4.84
CA LEU A 445 9.21 1.60 4.90
C LEU A 445 9.80 0.18 5.10
N VAL A 446 10.92 -0.10 4.45
CA VAL A 446 11.67 -1.36 4.61
C VAL A 446 12.16 -1.48 6.05
N TYR A 447 12.83 -0.46 6.56
CA TYR A 447 13.28 -0.37 7.95
C TYR A 447 12.12 -0.59 8.92
N GLY A 448 11.00 0.12 8.71
CA GLY A 448 9.82 -0.03 9.55
C GLY A 448 9.31 -1.47 9.59
N PHE A 449 9.31 -2.15 8.44
CA PHE A 449 8.90 -3.55 8.34
C PHE A 449 9.91 -4.50 9.00
N THR A 450 11.22 -4.34 8.78
CA THR A 450 12.25 -5.13 9.46
C THR A 450 12.19 -4.93 10.98
N ALA A 451 11.99 -3.70 11.44
CA ALA A 451 11.82 -3.33 12.84
C ALA A 451 10.56 -3.95 13.44
N PHE A 452 9.48 -4.03 12.66
CA PHE A 452 8.24 -4.71 13.01
C PHE A 452 8.45 -6.23 13.18
N LEU A 453 9.11 -6.90 12.24
CA LEU A 453 9.46 -8.32 12.35
C LEU A 453 10.33 -8.59 13.58
N PHE A 454 11.35 -7.74 13.79
CA PHE A 454 12.27 -7.82 14.93
C PHE A 454 11.56 -7.61 16.27
N THR A 455 10.58 -6.71 16.29
CA THR A 455 9.73 -6.45 17.47
C THR A 455 9.01 -7.72 17.91
N PHE A 456 8.25 -8.36 17.01
CA PHE A 456 7.46 -9.54 17.37
C PHE A 456 8.33 -10.78 17.66
N TRP A 457 9.42 -10.96 16.93
CA TRP A 457 10.40 -12.01 17.24
C TRP A 457 11.02 -11.82 18.64
N SER A 458 11.42 -10.59 18.97
CA SER A 458 12.03 -10.28 20.26
C SER A 458 11.05 -10.39 21.41
N ILE A 459 9.79 -9.95 21.24
CA ILE A 459 8.72 -10.13 22.24
C ILE A 459 8.57 -11.60 22.61
N GLN A 460 8.52 -12.50 21.61
CA GLN A 460 8.44 -13.93 21.86
C GLN A 460 9.62 -14.43 22.69
N LYS A 461 10.85 -14.04 22.33
CA LYS A 461 12.06 -14.45 23.07
C LYS A 461 12.09 -13.89 24.48
N VAL A 462 11.64 -12.66 24.69
CA VAL A 462 11.47 -12.09 26.02
C VAL A 462 10.49 -12.92 26.86
N TRP A 463 9.38 -13.36 26.28
CA TRP A 463 8.38 -14.15 27.00
C TRP A 463 8.80 -15.58 27.30
N GLU A 464 9.56 -16.19 26.39
CA GLU A 464 10.17 -17.52 26.52
C GLU A 464 11.19 -17.53 27.67
N TYR A 465 12.12 -16.56 27.68
CA TYR A 465 13.22 -16.50 28.65
C TYR A 465 12.95 -15.59 29.85
N ARG A 466 11.71 -15.15 30.07
CA ARG A 466 11.33 -14.15 31.10
C ARG A 466 11.86 -14.41 32.51
N LYS A 467 12.00 -15.69 32.91
CA LYS A 467 12.49 -16.07 34.24
C LYS A 467 13.98 -15.80 34.41
N ASN A 468 14.71 -15.65 33.31
CA ASN A 468 16.16 -15.45 33.27
C ASN A 468 16.54 -13.98 33.00
N LEU A 469 15.59 -13.15 32.57
CA LEU A 469 15.81 -11.75 32.26
C LEU A 469 15.73 -10.88 33.52
N ARG A 470 16.72 -10.00 33.70
CA ARG A 470 16.75 -9.00 34.77
C ARG A 470 15.81 -7.86 34.42
N LYS A 471 14.82 -7.61 35.28
CA LYS A 471 13.84 -6.52 35.12
C LYS A 471 14.49 -5.12 35.14
N SER A 472 15.58 -4.95 35.88
CA SER A 472 16.31 -3.67 35.94
C SER A 472 16.92 -3.28 34.60
N ILE A 473 17.47 -4.25 33.85
CA ILE A 473 18.01 -4.00 32.51
C ILE A 473 16.87 -3.62 31.56
N ALA A 474 15.76 -4.35 31.58
CA ALA A 474 14.59 -4.02 30.78
C ALA A 474 14.03 -2.62 31.08
N PHE A 475 13.95 -2.24 32.36
CA PHE A 475 13.52 -0.92 32.77
C PHE A 475 14.49 0.17 32.28
N ALA A 476 15.79 -0.02 32.49
CA ALA A 476 16.82 0.91 32.03
C ALA A 476 16.77 1.10 30.50
N THR A 477 16.66 0.01 29.74
CA THR A 477 16.52 0.08 28.27
C THR A 477 15.24 0.80 27.84
N GLY A 478 14.12 0.56 28.53
CA GLY A 478 12.86 1.28 28.29
C GLY A 478 12.97 2.79 28.55
N CYS A 479 13.60 3.19 29.65
CA CYS A 479 13.86 4.60 29.95
C CYS A 479 14.79 5.25 28.92
N ILE A 480 15.86 4.57 28.52
CA ILE A 480 16.77 5.06 27.47
C ILE A 480 16.02 5.23 26.14
N TYR A 481 15.20 4.25 25.76
CA TYR A 481 14.36 4.33 24.56
C TYR A 481 13.43 5.56 24.59
N ILE A 482 12.74 5.82 25.71
CA ILE A 482 11.90 7.01 25.88
C ILE A 482 12.71 8.29 25.70
N ILE A 483 13.87 8.39 26.34
CA ILE A 483 14.73 9.59 26.26
C ILE A 483 15.19 9.82 24.83
N ILE A 484 15.70 8.79 24.14
CA ILE A 484 16.17 8.92 22.76
C ILE A 484 15.01 9.32 21.84
N TYR A 485 13.83 8.71 22.01
CA TYR A 485 12.64 9.03 21.23
C TYR A 485 12.22 10.50 21.42
N LEU A 486 12.20 10.99 22.67
CA LEU A 486 11.92 12.40 22.96
C LEU A 486 12.96 13.35 22.34
N LEU A 487 14.25 13.01 22.43
CA LEU A 487 15.33 13.82 21.85
C LEU A 487 15.26 13.87 20.33
N ALA A 488 14.93 12.75 19.70
CA ALA A 488 14.81 12.65 18.24
C ALA A 488 13.72 13.59 17.69
N TYR A 489 12.57 13.68 18.36
CA TYR A 489 11.45 14.53 17.92
C TYR A 489 11.55 15.97 18.41
N ARG A 490 12.23 16.25 19.52
CA ARG A 490 12.45 17.62 19.99
C ARG A 490 13.15 18.49 18.94
N ASN A 491 14.11 17.91 18.22
CA ASN A 491 14.89 18.60 17.18
C ASN A 491 14.19 18.63 15.82
N TYR A 492 13.07 17.92 15.68
CA TYR A 492 12.30 17.79 14.44
C TYR A 492 11.22 18.88 14.30
N GLY A 493 10.92 19.61 15.38
CA GLY A 493 9.67 20.36 15.56
C GLY A 493 9.74 21.89 15.62
N SER A 494 10.24 22.59 14.59
CA SER A 494 9.92 24.02 14.40
C SER A 494 9.29 24.39 13.04
N SER A 495 9.49 23.62 11.96
CA SER A 495 9.07 24.04 10.62
C SER A 495 7.91 23.24 9.99
N PHE A 496 7.72 21.95 10.28
CA PHE A 496 6.77 21.10 9.50
C PHE A 496 5.42 20.82 10.18
N TYR A 497 5.30 21.02 11.50
CA TYR A 497 4.18 20.47 12.30
C TYR A 497 3.39 21.53 13.09
N SER A 498 3.66 22.82 12.89
CA SER A 498 2.98 23.91 13.57
C SER A 498 1.58 24.16 12.96
N GLY A 499 0.53 24.07 13.79
CA GLY A 499 -0.77 24.67 13.48
C GLY A 499 -2.02 23.79 13.56
N HIS A 500 -1.94 22.49 13.87
CA HIS A 500 -3.11 21.64 14.17
C HIS A 500 -2.86 20.58 15.24
N ILE A 501 -1.65 20.04 15.29
CA ILE A 501 -1.27 19.04 16.28
C ILE A 501 -0.65 19.77 17.48
N SER A 502 -1.22 19.58 18.68
CA SER A 502 -0.61 20.10 19.90
C SER A 502 0.80 19.53 20.05
N SER A 503 1.79 20.38 20.32
CA SER A 503 3.17 19.94 20.60
C SER A 503 3.25 18.91 21.72
N LEU A 504 2.23 18.85 22.59
CA LEU A 504 2.09 17.84 23.64
C LEU A 504 2.07 16.39 23.12
N ILE A 505 1.55 16.12 21.91
CA ILE A 505 1.47 14.73 21.40
C ILE A 505 2.86 14.11 21.23
N TYR A 506 3.85 14.91 20.81
CA TYR A 506 5.23 14.48 20.61
C TYR A 506 5.92 14.12 21.92
N PHE A 507 5.41 14.59 23.06
CA PHE A 507 5.87 14.16 24.38
C PHE A 507 5.08 12.94 24.86
N VAL A 508 3.75 12.98 24.73
CA VAL A 508 2.86 11.94 25.25
C VAL A 508 3.07 10.59 24.56
N ILE A 509 3.20 10.54 23.24
CA ILE A 509 3.33 9.27 22.50
C ILE A 509 4.60 8.49 22.87
N PRO A 510 5.79 9.09 22.94
CA PRO A 510 6.98 8.39 23.45
C PRO A 510 6.80 7.82 24.86
N PHE A 511 6.12 8.54 25.77
CA PHE A 511 5.83 8.01 27.11
C PHE A 511 4.84 6.84 27.08
N ILE A 512 3.81 6.92 26.24
CA ILE A 512 2.83 5.86 26.03
C ILE A 512 3.52 4.60 25.47
N LEU A 513 4.18 4.71 24.30
CA LEU A 513 4.86 3.60 23.64
C LEU A 513 6.00 3.05 24.51
N GLY A 514 6.82 3.92 25.08
CA GLY A 514 7.91 3.52 25.98
C GLY A 514 7.42 2.88 27.28
N GLY A 515 6.36 3.41 27.89
CA GLY A 515 5.72 2.80 29.05
C GLY A 515 5.19 1.39 28.74
N PHE A 516 4.56 1.20 27.59
CA PHE A 516 4.09 -0.12 27.14
C PHE A 516 5.24 -1.07 26.82
N SER A 517 6.32 -0.55 26.29
CA SER A 517 7.53 -1.35 26.04
C SER A 517 8.06 -1.97 27.33
N ILE A 518 8.02 -1.24 28.45
CA ILE A 518 8.42 -1.74 29.77
C ILE A 518 7.46 -2.85 30.23
N LEU A 519 6.15 -2.72 29.98
CA LEU A 519 5.15 -3.72 30.38
C LEU A 519 5.43 -5.11 29.78
N LEU A 520 6.04 -5.19 28.59
CA LEU A 520 6.41 -6.44 27.92
C LEU A 520 7.29 -7.36 28.79
N PHE A 521 8.12 -6.75 29.65
CA PHE A 521 9.05 -7.45 30.54
C PHE A 521 8.46 -7.80 31.91
N THR A 522 7.22 -7.40 32.17
CA THR A 522 6.57 -7.56 33.47
C THR A 522 5.51 -8.67 33.46
N LYS A 523 4.90 -8.90 34.63
CA LYS A 523 3.71 -9.75 34.76
C LYS A 523 2.48 -9.17 34.03
N TRP A 524 2.50 -7.87 33.69
CA TRP A 524 1.43 -7.13 33.02
C TRP A 524 1.50 -7.19 31.50
N ARG A 525 2.45 -7.93 30.91
CA ARG A 525 2.62 -8.10 29.46
C ARG A 525 1.35 -8.43 28.66
N LYS A 526 0.30 -8.98 29.29
CA LYS A 526 -0.98 -9.21 28.60
C LYS A 526 -1.69 -7.92 28.21
N LEU A 527 -1.45 -6.81 28.92
CA LEU A 527 -1.96 -5.49 28.56
C LEU A 527 -1.35 -4.98 27.26
N PHE A 528 -0.25 -5.54 26.79
CA PHE A 528 0.32 -5.21 25.49
C PHE A 528 -0.69 -5.39 24.35
N PHE A 529 -1.45 -6.49 24.34
CA PHE A 529 -2.37 -6.80 23.25
C PHE A 529 -3.48 -5.75 23.07
N PRO A 530 -4.31 -5.45 24.09
CA PRO A 530 -5.36 -4.44 23.93
C PRO A 530 -4.78 -3.08 23.62
N VAL A 531 -3.70 -2.69 24.28
CA VAL A 531 -3.10 -1.36 24.14
C VAL A 531 -2.44 -1.13 22.78
N PHE A 532 -1.56 -2.05 22.38
CA PHE A 532 -0.90 -1.97 21.08
C PHE A 532 -1.90 -2.23 19.94
N GLY A 533 -2.90 -3.08 20.18
CA GLY A 533 -4.02 -3.27 19.28
C GLY A 533 -4.81 -1.99 19.07
N SER A 534 -5.15 -1.26 20.14
CA SER A 534 -5.78 0.05 20.08
C SER A 534 -4.96 1.05 19.28
N TRP A 535 -3.63 1.07 19.49
CA TRP A 535 -2.72 1.92 18.72
C TRP A 535 -2.75 1.61 17.21
N VAL A 536 -2.68 0.33 16.84
CA VAL A 536 -2.78 -0.10 15.43
C VAL A 536 -4.15 0.28 14.84
N ILE A 537 -5.23 0.03 15.58
CA ILE A 537 -6.59 0.36 15.13
C ILE A 537 -6.71 1.86 14.85
N LEU A 538 -6.29 2.70 15.79
CA LEU A 538 -6.36 4.16 15.65
C LEU A 538 -5.47 4.70 14.53
N THR A 539 -4.30 4.10 14.30
CA THR A 539 -3.32 4.62 13.34
C THR A 539 -3.57 4.13 11.91
N GLY A 540 -4.18 2.96 11.71
CA GLY A 540 -4.28 2.34 10.38
C GLY A 540 -5.66 1.85 9.95
N MET A 541 -6.49 1.31 10.86
CA MET A 541 -7.74 0.63 10.47
C MET A 541 -8.81 1.57 9.88
N PHE A 542 -8.70 2.87 10.15
CA PHE A 542 -9.65 3.90 9.73
C PHE A 542 -9.16 4.76 8.55
N VAL A 543 -8.05 4.38 7.92
CA VAL A 543 -7.50 5.09 6.75
C VAL A 543 -8.41 4.93 5.55
N ASN A 544 -8.78 3.68 5.24
CA ASN A 544 -9.60 3.32 4.10
C ASN A 544 -11.09 3.37 4.51
N PRO A 545 -11.98 3.98 3.70
CA PRO A 545 -13.42 3.90 3.94
C PRO A 545 -13.93 2.47 3.72
N ILE A 546 -15.20 2.22 4.08
CA ILE A 546 -15.96 1.06 3.65
C ILE A 546 -16.97 1.53 2.62
N VAL A 547 -16.79 1.09 1.38
CA VAL A 547 -17.56 1.49 0.20
C VAL A 547 -18.32 0.30 -0.36
N ILE A 548 -19.51 0.53 -0.91
CA ILE A 548 -20.24 -0.47 -1.71
C ILE A 548 -20.24 -0.03 -3.17
N GLY A 549 -19.86 -0.96 -4.06
CA GLY A 549 -19.91 -0.76 -5.50
C GLY A 549 -18.87 0.23 -6.02
N ALA A 550 -19.11 0.77 -7.21
CA ALA A 550 -18.21 1.68 -7.92
C ALA A 550 -18.94 2.85 -8.60
N GLU A 551 -20.16 3.15 -8.14
CA GLU A 551 -21.02 4.19 -8.72
C GLU A 551 -20.36 5.57 -8.67
N SER A 552 -19.45 5.83 -7.73
CA SER A 552 -18.68 7.08 -7.71
C SER A 552 -17.78 7.30 -8.93
N ILE A 553 -17.57 6.29 -9.77
CA ILE A 553 -16.84 6.44 -11.06
C ILE A 553 -17.80 6.54 -12.23
N THR A 554 -18.90 5.78 -12.19
CA THR A 554 -19.76 5.55 -13.37
C THR A 554 -21.00 6.44 -13.38
N ASN A 555 -21.48 6.87 -12.21
CA ASN A 555 -22.77 7.55 -12.06
C ASN A 555 -22.62 9.06 -11.87
N HIS A 556 -22.09 9.70 -12.91
CA HIS A 556 -22.04 11.15 -13.06
C HIS A 556 -22.69 11.57 -14.37
N THR A 557 -23.33 12.73 -14.37
CA THR A 557 -23.99 13.32 -15.55
C THR A 557 -23.00 13.52 -16.70
N LEU A 558 -21.84 14.13 -16.41
CA LEU A 558 -20.72 14.25 -17.35
C LEU A 558 -20.31 12.90 -17.96
N VAL A 559 -20.13 11.87 -17.13
CA VAL A 559 -19.70 10.54 -17.56
C VAL A 559 -20.75 9.90 -18.47
N SER A 560 -22.02 9.95 -18.04
CA SER A 560 -23.14 9.36 -18.79
C SER A 560 -23.27 9.98 -20.18
N GLU A 561 -23.10 11.29 -20.29
CA GLU A 561 -23.18 11.97 -21.58
C GLU A 561 -21.95 11.73 -22.46
N ALA A 562 -20.75 11.76 -21.87
CA ALA A 562 -19.53 11.47 -22.61
C ALA A 562 -19.51 10.03 -23.16
N VAL A 563 -20.04 9.05 -22.41
CA VAL A 563 -20.21 7.68 -22.88
C VAL A 563 -21.19 7.61 -24.07
N LYS A 564 -22.31 8.35 -24.04
CA LYS A 564 -23.25 8.39 -25.19
C LYS A 564 -22.57 8.94 -26.44
N ILE A 565 -21.89 10.07 -26.33
CA ILE A 565 -21.17 10.71 -27.44
C ILE A 565 -20.12 9.74 -28.02
N ASN A 566 -19.35 9.07 -27.13
CA ASN A 566 -18.34 8.11 -27.56
C ASN A 566 -18.96 6.87 -28.22
N LEU A 567 -20.14 6.40 -27.80
CA LEU A 567 -20.82 5.28 -28.46
C LEU A 567 -21.27 5.61 -29.89
N GLU A 568 -21.57 6.88 -30.17
CA GLU A 568 -21.86 7.35 -31.53
C GLU A 568 -20.61 7.39 -32.40
N ASN A 569 -19.45 7.79 -31.83
CA ASN A 569 -18.16 7.91 -32.53
C ASN A 569 -17.00 7.23 -31.77
N PRO A 570 -16.92 5.88 -31.73
CA PRO A 570 -16.10 5.11 -30.77
C PRO A 570 -14.59 5.07 -31.06
N LYS A 571 -14.08 5.95 -31.92
CA LYS A 571 -12.66 5.98 -32.33
C LYS A 571 -12.05 7.37 -32.30
N GLU A 572 -12.83 8.39 -31.96
CA GLU A 572 -12.38 9.76 -31.94
C GLU A 572 -11.62 10.05 -30.65
N ASN A 573 -10.52 10.80 -30.75
CA ASN A 573 -9.69 11.12 -29.58
C ASN A 573 -10.24 12.31 -28.80
N TRP A 574 -10.18 12.19 -27.47
CA TRP A 574 -10.59 13.23 -26.54
C TRP A 574 -9.38 13.87 -25.86
N LEU A 575 -9.55 15.13 -25.44
CA LEU A 575 -8.61 15.86 -24.63
C LEU A 575 -9.33 16.56 -23.48
N CYS A 576 -8.87 16.36 -22.24
CA CYS A 576 -9.41 17.07 -21.08
C CYS A 576 -8.50 18.26 -20.73
N LEU A 577 -9.07 19.46 -20.68
CA LEU A 577 -8.36 20.69 -20.36
C LEU A 577 -8.57 21.07 -18.90
N ASN A 578 -7.61 21.80 -18.32
CA ASN A 578 -7.73 22.42 -16.99
C ASN A 578 -7.99 21.44 -15.82
N SER A 579 -7.76 20.14 -15.99
CA SER A 579 -8.05 19.12 -14.97
C SER A 579 -6.99 18.02 -14.94
N LEU A 580 -6.67 17.53 -13.75
CA LEU A 580 -5.84 16.33 -13.53
C LEU A 580 -6.66 15.08 -13.16
N HIS A 581 -7.98 15.23 -13.04
CA HIS A 581 -8.89 14.16 -12.60
C HIS A 581 -9.80 13.69 -13.73
N THR A 582 -10.37 14.63 -14.49
CA THR A 582 -11.41 14.38 -15.51
C THR A 582 -10.92 13.40 -16.57
N GLN A 583 -9.67 13.56 -17.02
CA GLN A 583 -9.05 12.65 -18.01
C GLN A 583 -9.09 11.18 -17.60
N ASN A 584 -8.74 10.87 -16.35
CA ASN A 584 -8.71 9.49 -15.90
C ASN A 584 -10.13 8.98 -15.57
N LEU A 585 -11.03 9.84 -15.09
CA LEU A 585 -12.43 9.47 -14.86
C LEU A 585 -13.12 9.05 -16.17
N LEU A 586 -12.96 9.81 -17.25
CA LEU A 586 -13.53 9.49 -18.56
C LEU A 586 -12.89 8.22 -19.15
N MET A 587 -11.56 8.08 -19.05
CA MET A 587 -10.84 6.88 -19.46
C MET A 587 -11.31 5.62 -18.72
N ALA A 588 -11.61 5.72 -17.41
CA ALA A 588 -12.17 4.62 -16.62
C ALA A 588 -13.51 4.12 -17.16
N ASN A 589 -14.24 4.95 -17.91
CA ASN A 589 -15.54 4.66 -18.51
C ASN A 589 -15.45 4.39 -20.03
N GLY A 590 -14.24 4.13 -20.55
CA GLY A 590 -14.04 3.65 -21.93
C GLY A 590 -13.89 4.74 -22.98
N ILE A 591 -13.66 5.99 -22.58
CA ILE A 591 -13.42 7.11 -23.50
C ILE A 591 -11.91 7.22 -23.79
N PRO A 592 -11.48 7.29 -25.07
CA PRO A 592 -10.06 7.49 -25.41
C PRO A 592 -9.60 8.92 -25.13
N VAL A 593 -8.85 9.15 -24.04
CA VAL A 593 -8.37 10.46 -23.60
C VAL A 593 -6.83 10.54 -23.67
N LEU A 594 -6.29 11.24 -24.66
CA LEU A 594 -4.85 11.22 -24.97
C LEU A 594 -3.94 11.90 -23.93
N ASN A 595 -4.52 12.66 -23.01
CA ASN A 595 -3.80 13.27 -21.90
C ASN A 595 -4.08 12.64 -20.53
N ALA A 596 -4.70 11.46 -20.49
CA ALA A 596 -4.64 10.62 -19.30
C ALA A 596 -3.20 10.20 -18.98
N VAL A 597 -2.94 9.77 -17.73
CA VAL A 597 -1.56 9.56 -17.25
C VAL A 597 -0.81 8.58 -18.15
N ASN A 598 0.45 8.88 -18.50
CA ASN A 598 1.32 7.96 -19.23
C ASN A 598 2.47 7.46 -18.32
N PHE A 599 2.81 6.17 -18.42
CA PHE A 599 3.88 5.58 -17.62
C PHE A 599 5.28 5.75 -18.20
N TYR A 600 5.33 5.90 -19.52
CA TYR A 600 6.50 6.16 -20.32
C TYR A 600 6.05 7.02 -21.52
N PRO A 601 6.96 7.78 -22.16
CA PRO A 601 6.59 8.74 -23.19
C PRO A 601 5.87 8.08 -24.38
N ASP A 602 4.87 8.79 -24.89
CA ASP A 602 4.18 8.45 -26.12
C ASP A 602 4.93 9.05 -27.31
N GLU A 603 5.89 8.31 -27.85
CA GLU A 603 6.79 8.79 -28.91
C GLU A 603 6.02 9.33 -30.13
N MET A 604 4.93 8.67 -30.56
CA MET A 604 4.15 9.13 -31.70
C MET A 604 3.48 10.47 -31.41
N LYS A 605 2.86 10.62 -30.23
CA LYS A 605 2.22 11.89 -29.81
C LYS A 605 3.21 13.05 -29.76
N TRP A 606 4.38 12.83 -29.16
CA TRP A 606 5.34 13.91 -28.97
C TRP A 606 6.08 14.28 -30.27
N ASN A 607 6.43 13.31 -31.12
CA ASN A 607 7.09 13.58 -32.41
C ASN A 607 6.25 14.44 -33.36
N LEU A 608 4.92 14.44 -33.20
CA LEU A 608 4.02 15.26 -34.02
C LEU A 608 4.14 16.76 -33.71
N ILE A 609 4.55 17.13 -32.50
CA ILE A 609 4.59 18.53 -32.03
C ILE A 609 5.99 19.00 -31.63
N ASP A 610 6.91 18.08 -31.35
CA ASP A 610 8.32 18.31 -31.03
C ASP A 610 9.23 17.32 -31.80
N PRO A 611 9.32 17.43 -33.15
CA PRO A 611 10.07 16.49 -33.99
C PRO A 611 11.59 16.53 -33.78
N GLU A 612 12.12 17.65 -33.28
CA GLU A 612 13.55 17.83 -32.99
C GLU A 612 13.91 17.47 -31.54
N HIS A 613 12.94 17.02 -30.74
CA HIS A 613 13.09 16.62 -29.34
C HIS A 613 13.65 17.72 -28.41
N GLU A 614 13.37 18.99 -28.71
CA GLU A 614 13.88 20.12 -27.92
C GLU A 614 13.27 20.17 -26.52
N GLN A 615 12.08 19.60 -26.33
CA GLN A 615 11.32 19.61 -25.08
C GLN A 615 11.24 18.23 -24.42
N GLU A 616 12.05 17.25 -24.87
CA GLU A 616 12.01 15.87 -24.40
C GLU A 616 12.11 15.73 -22.88
N ASP A 617 12.92 16.56 -22.23
CA ASP A 617 13.11 16.52 -20.77
C ASP A 617 11.81 16.76 -19.98
N PHE A 618 10.79 17.38 -20.57
CA PHE A 618 9.48 17.59 -19.96
C PHE A 618 8.58 16.36 -20.06
N TYR A 619 8.46 15.76 -21.25
CA TYR A 619 7.52 14.66 -21.48
C TYR A 619 8.13 13.26 -21.36
N ASN A 620 9.45 13.09 -21.36
CA ASN A 620 10.14 11.81 -21.18
C ASN A 620 10.16 11.38 -19.70
N ARG A 621 8.97 11.10 -19.16
CA ARG A 621 8.73 10.70 -17.76
C ARG A 621 7.41 9.98 -17.58
N TYR A 622 7.24 9.34 -16.42
CA TYR A 622 5.90 9.08 -15.87
C TYR A 622 5.21 10.43 -15.69
N LEU A 623 4.07 10.64 -16.36
CA LEU A 623 3.55 11.98 -16.64
C LEU A 623 2.05 12.12 -16.39
N HIS A 624 1.72 13.00 -15.45
CA HIS A 624 0.43 13.67 -15.34
C HIS A 624 0.46 14.95 -16.20
N MET A 625 -0.52 15.13 -17.07
CA MET A 625 -0.60 16.27 -17.98
C MET A 625 -1.75 17.19 -17.56
N LEU A 626 -1.42 18.45 -17.25
CA LEU A 626 -2.40 19.54 -17.15
C LEU A 626 -2.29 20.35 -18.44
N ILE A 627 -3.34 20.33 -19.28
CA ILE A 627 -3.32 21.00 -20.57
C ILE A 627 -4.21 22.25 -20.54
N GLU A 628 -3.64 23.35 -21.00
CA GLU A 628 -4.32 24.61 -21.29
C GLU A 628 -4.12 24.94 -22.78
N LEU A 629 -5.14 25.47 -23.45
CA LEU A 629 -4.97 25.90 -24.84
C LEU A 629 -4.40 27.31 -24.89
N THR A 630 -3.49 27.54 -25.84
CA THR A 630 -2.90 28.85 -26.08
C THR A 630 -2.81 29.19 -27.56
N SER A 631 -2.77 30.48 -27.84
CA SER A 631 -2.43 31.07 -29.14
C SER A 631 -0.93 31.03 -29.45
N ASP A 632 -0.10 31.03 -28.41
CA ASP A 632 1.35 31.07 -28.52
C ASP A 632 1.94 29.70 -28.87
N PRO A 633 3.21 29.60 -29.28
CA PRO A 633 3.87 28.31 -29.48
C PRO A 633 3.76 27.40 -28.26
N THR A 634 3.60 26.09 -28.50
CA THR A 634 3.46 25.10 -27.42
C THR A 634 4.63 25.19 -26.44
N SER A 635 4.31 25.27 -25.15
CA SER A 635 5.32 25.41 -24.09
C SER A 635 5.01 24.52 -22.88
N PHE A 636 6.08 24.19 -22.15
CA PHE A 636 6.06 23.20 -21.07
C PHE A 636 6.59 23.81 -19.78
N SER A 637 5.97 23.47 -18.66
CA SER A 637 6.51 23.78 -17.34
C SER A 637 6.26 22.64 -16.36
N LEU A 638 7.28 22.27 -15.56
CA LEU A 638 7.13 21.22 -14.55
C LEU A 638 6.42 21.76 -13.32
N ILE A 639 5.31 21.12 -12.95
CA ILE A 639 4.61 21.34 -11.67
C ILE A 639 5.32 20.53 -10.57
N SER A 640 5.65 19.27 -10.88
CA SER A 640 6.35 18.33 -10.02
C SER A 640 7.25 17.41 -10.85
N LYS A 641 7.90 16.41 -10.22
CA LYS A 641 8.72 15.43 -10.96
C LYS A 641 7.90 14.52 -11.88
N ASP A 642 6.61 14.42 -11.65
CA ASP A 642 5.67 13.54 -12.34
C ASP A 642 4.50 14.30 -12.98
N ALA A 643 4.48 15.63 -12.94
CA ALA A 643 3.41 16.43 -13.54
C ALA A 643 3.96 17.63 -14.32
N CYS A 644 3.39 17.85 -15.50
CA CYS A 644 3.71 18.98 -16.39
C CYS A 644 2.45 19.77 -16.71
N GLN A 645 2.55 21.10 -16.66
CA GLN A 645 1.61 22.01 -17.31
C GLN A 645 2.06 22.20 -18.75
N ILE A 646 1.13 22.07 -19.68
CA ILE A 646 1.36 22.17 -21.12
C ILE A 646 0.42 23.24 -21.64
N HIS A 647 0.98 24.35 -22.10
CA HIS A 647 0.22 25.33 -22.87
C HIS A 647 0.29 24.87 -24.32
N LEU A 648 -0.72 24.11 -24.74
CA LEU A 648 -0.80 23.48 -26.05
C LEU A 648 -1.31 24.48 -27.09
N ASN A 649 -0.54 24.68 -28.14
CA ASN A 649 -0.99 25.47 -29.27
C ASN A 649 -2.20 24.80 -29.94
N ILE A 650 -3.17 25.61 -30.31
CA ILE A 650 -4.43 25.14 -30.92
C ILE A 650 -4.20 24.31 -32.20
N GLU A 651 -3.20 24.64 -33.01
CA GLU A 651 -2.92 23.91 -34.26
C GLU A 651 -2.44 22.47 -33.99
N ASP A 652 -1.90 22.19 -32.81
CA ASP A 652 -1.44 20.86 -32.42
C ASP A 652 -2.59 19.90 -32.12
N LEU A 653 -3.81 20.41 -31.86
CA LEU A 653 -5.02 19.58 -31.71
C LEU A 653 -5.29 18.73 -32.95
N LYS A 654 -5.09 19.31 -34.14
CA LYS A 654 -5.25 18.60 -35.41
C LYS A 654 -4.18 17.53 -35.59
N LYS A 655 -2.95 17.82 -35.16
CA LYS A 655 -1.83 16.88 -35.27
C LYS A 655 -2.07 15.64 -34.41
N TRP A 656 -2.66 15.82 -33.23
CA TRP A 656 -3.07 14.73 -32.34
C TRP A 656 -4.43 14.12 -32.67
N ASP A 657 -5.07 14.55 -33.77
CA ASP A 657 -6.37 14.03 -34.21
C ASP A 657 -7.46 14.14 -33.14
N ILE A 658 -7.48 15.26 -32.40
CA ILE A 658 -8.46 15.52 -31.34
C ILE A 658 -9.78 15.96 -31.95
N HIS A 659 -10.88 15.38 -31.49
CA HIS A 659 -12.24 15.70 -31.96
C HIS A 659 -13.13 16.23 -30.84
N TYR A 660 -12.89 15.80 -29.60
CA TYR A 660 -13.65 16.26 -28.44
C TYR A 660 -12.75 16.87 -27.37
N LEU A 661 -13.21 17.97 -26.79
CA LEU A 661 -12.62 18.60 -25.62
C LEU A 661 -13.58 18.48 -24.43
N THR A 662 -13.04 18.19 -23.26
CA THR A 662 -13.74 18.44 -22.00
C THR A 662 -13.02 19.56 -21.26
N THR A 663 -13.75 20.59 -20.82
CA THR A 663 -13.15 21.76 -20.15
C THR A 663 -14.10 22.40 -19.17
N ASN A 664 -13.58 23.15 -18.21
CA ASN A 664 -14.42 23.86 -17.25
C ASN A 664 -15.25 24.99 -17.89
N ILE A 665 -16.47 25.18 -17.39
CA ILE A 665 -17.33 26.30 -17.79
C ILE A 665 -16.60 27.62 -17.48
N GLY A 666 -16.59 28.53 -18.45
CA GLY A 666 -15.97 29.86 -18.30
C GLY A 666 -14.45 29.89 -18.46
N SER A 667 -13.81 28.76 -18.78
CA SER A 667 -12.42 28.73 -19.23
C SER A 667 -12.22 29.52 -20.53
N GLU A 668 -10.99 29.96 -20.78
CA GLU A 668 -10.64 30.70 -21.99
C GLU A 668 -10.66 29.84 -23.27
N THR A 669 -10.86 28.51 -23.14
CA THR A 669 -10.89 27.54 -24.24
C THR A 669 -11.73 28.02 -25.42
N LYS A 670 -12.98 28.44 -25.18
CA LYS A 670 -13.90 28.88 -26.24
C LYS A 670 -13.46 30.17 -26.92
N THR A 671 -12.93 31.11 -26.15
CA THR A 671 -12.38 32.38 -26.66
C THR A 671 -11.17 32.12 -27.55
N VAL A 672 -10.29 31.24 -27.09
CA VAL A 672 -9.07 30.83 -27.80
C VAL A 672 -9.42 30.13 -29.13
N LEU A 673 -10.38 29.20 -29.13
CA LEU A 673 -10.88 28.55 -30.35
C LEU A 673 -11.49 29.55 -31.34
N GLN A 674 -12.31 30.49 -30.87
CA GLN A 674 -12.93 31.53 -31.72
C GLN A 674 -11.89 32.45 -32.36
N ASN A 675 -10.88 32.88 -31.60
CA ASN A 675 -9.83 33.76 -32.09
C ASN A 675 -9.02 33.14 -33.25
N TYR A 676 -8.94 31.81 -33.30
CA TYR A 676 -8.23 31.05 -34.34
C TYR A 676 -9.14 30.48 -35.42
N GLY A 677 -10.43 30.82 -35.39
CA GLY A 677 -11.39 30.38 -36.40
C GLY A 677 -11.66 28.87 -36.41
N ILE A 678 -11.37 28.15 -35.32
CA ILE A 678 -11.78 26.75 -35.18
C ILE A 678 -13.27 26.70 -34.93
N GLN A 679 -14.00 26.08 -35.85
CA GLN A 679 -15.43 25.81 -35.68
C GLN A 679 -15.60 24.74 -34.61
N TYR A 680 -16.57 24.95 -33.72
CA TYR A 680 -16.90 24.00 -32.67
C TYR A 680 -18.38 24.06 -32.32
N SER A 681 -18.88 22.96 -31.78
CA SER A 681 -20.21 22.84 -31.20
C SER A 681 -20.13 22.40 -29.74
N VAL A 682 -20.83 23.09 -28.86
CA VAL A 682 -20.99 22.65 -27.46
C VAL A 682 -22.06 21.56 -27.45
N LEU A 683 -21.67 20.33 -27.17
CA LEU A 683 -22.56 19.18 -27.15
C LEU A 683 -23.28 19.04 -25.80
N TYR A 684 -22.58 19.37 -24.72
CA TYR A 684 -23.10 19.25 -23.37
C TYR A 684 -22.47 20.24 -22.40
N THR A 685 -23.27 20.73 -21.46
CA THR A 685 -22.82 21.58 -20.36
C THR A 685 -23.35 20.98 -19.05
N ASP A 686 -22.44 20.58 -18.17
CA ASP A 686 -22.74 20.06 -16.86
C ASP A 686 -22.52 21.14 -15.80
N GLN A 687 -23.61 21.78 -15.39
CA GLN A 687 -23.57 22.80 -14.34
C GLN A 687 -23.20 22.22 -12.96
N ALA A 688 -23.44 20.93 -12.72
CA ALA A 688 -23.17 20.30 -11.43
C ALA A 688 -21.67 20.09 -11.21
N SER A 689 -20.95 19.68 -12.26
CA SER A 689 -19.51 19.44 -12.24
C SER A 689 -18.66 20.61 -12.75
N ASN A 690 -19.29 21.69 -13.23
CA ASN A 690 -18.61 22.82 -13.85
C ASN A 690 -17.75 22.42 -15.06
N GLU A 691 -18.28 21.54 -15.92
CA GLU A 691 -17.60 20.97 -17.09
C GLU A 691 -18.47 21.08 -18.36
N GLU A 692 -17.84 21.16 -19.53
CA GLU A 692 -18.50 21.18 -20.84
C GLU A 692 -17.81 20.20 -21.80
N ILE A 693 -18.60 19.58 -22.68
CA ILE A 693 -18.10 18.75 -23.78
C ILE A 693 -18.27 19.54 -25.08
N ILE A 694 -17.16 19.76 -25.78
CA ILE A 694 -17.08 20.51 -27.02
C ILE A 694 -16.61 19.56 -28.13
N LYS A 695 -17.30 19.58 -29.26
CA LYS A 695 -16.87 18.94 -30.50
C LYS A 695 -16.17 19.95 -31.40
N LEU A 696 -15.03 19.56 -31.95
CA LEU A 696 -14.29 20.33 -32.94
C LEU A 696 -14.74 19.93 -34.35
N ASP A 697 -15.00 20.92 -35.21
CA ASP A 697 -15.48 20.71 -36.57
C ASP A 697 -14.37 21.05 -37.58
N TYR A 698 -13.55 20.06 -37.94
CA TYR A 698 -12.55 20.18 -39.00
C TYR A 698 -12.19 18.86 -39.68
#